data_AF-A0AA36HKR2-F1
#
_entry.id   AF-A0AA36HKR2-F1
#
_cell.length_a   1.000
_cell.length_b   1.000
_cell.length_c   1.000
_cell.angle_alpha   90.00
_cell.angle_beta   90.00
_cell.angle_gamma   90.00
#
_symmetry.space_group_name_H-M   'P 1'
#
loop_
_entity.id
_entity.type
_entity.pdbx_description
1 polymer ?
#
loop_
_entity_poly.entity_id
_entity_poly.type
_entity_poly.pdbx_seq_one_letter_code
_entity_poly.pdbx_strand_id
1 'polypeptide(L)'
;MAPSKRLQHLSRHLQPAPVSGSPEVLQNFIGGKFVPSTATASIVVTNPATGEEIARVPDGNEADVDQAVKAAAAAYPAWRDTPVKARVEVLFRFKNLCELHLAELTALVVQEHGKNSGEAEAEVLKGVETVAFATGLPDLLAGRILEVARGVWCHEVRRPVGVVASIVPFNFPAMVPLWTLPIAIGCGNCFIIKPSEKVPLTLLRMAQLLAEAGLPAGVLSVVNGASTVAKALAEHPGISAVSFVGSSRVADIIDKTARSTGKRALCMGGAKNHLIAMPDCDEDMTISDIMNSAFGSAGQRCMAASVLIVVGKGRRAFLDKLVARAASLKAGQQAGEVGPVIDPAAAQRIASYVGSCESNGGKILLDGRKWQSKSPGFWFGPTVLMHKSPKEAAVVEEIFGPVLSVLEVDSLDAAVAIENANPYGNAAAIYTMSGQTALETEKLAAGMIGVNIGVPVPREPFSFGGILNSKFGDSSDITGEGGINFWLPGQIELEANASCAATAWRTHLAAARFYDSRSHHLNSTVYRWEDGRFEPHQHLGTSGAWALCSFRVAGHSFLAVASFFDGKRRQLASPVYRWDAGTDSFVWHQDLATEGPKDVEYLAMGVLAFAESIADKVGQCRTFRWKGDGDGRFEPLQVLPTGPAFDVEAFAFAGEEGMVVVHEDGVDVYVAEWLEMELKGFKLLQKLEVRHGRDAEHLAWQGRDFVAIAVFRNQQSYQADALVYEWDPELRSLQQAQGLPSEGGFDAAVLRFADPLLLVANQRAGVSVLYSFDAPGCRCLRIVLFLLVEDLLALEVVAVLVVSVRSCCAASPTLPRLGSQ
;
A
#
# COMPACT_ATOMS: atom_id res chain seq x y z
N MET A 1 -15.84 -25.50 -4.63
CA MET A 1 -15.73 -25.40 -6.10
C MET A 1 -14.63 -26.36 -6.55
N ALA A 2 -14.92 -27.30 -7.46
CA ALA A 2 -13.89 -28.19 -7.97
C ALA A 2 -12.88 -27.39 -8.82
N PRO A 3 -11.56 -27.59 -8.65
CA PRO A 3 -10.56 -26.84 -9.41
C PRO A 3 -10.68 -27.14 -10.92
N SER A 4 -10.63 -26.09 -11.75
CA SER A 4 -10.70 -26.18 -13.21
C SER A 4 -9.67 -27.16 -13.79
N LYS A 5 -9.96 -27.78 -14.93
CA LYS A 5 -9.06 -28.72 -15.63
C LYS A 5 -7.66 -28.15 -15.98
N ARG A 6 -7.46 -26.83 -15.91
CA ARG A 6 -6.15 -26.18 -16.03
C ARG A 6 -5.25 -26.40 -14.81
N LEU A 7 -5.82 -26.59 -13.62
CA LEU A 7 -5.09 -26.76 -12.35
C LEU A 7 -4.43 -28.13 -12.24
N GLN A 8 -4.99 -29.18 -12.86
CA GLN A 8 -4.41 -30.53 -12.85
C GLN A 8 -3.13 -30.66 -13.70
N HIS A 9 -2.90 -29.77 -14.67
CA HIS A 9 -1.72 -29.84 -15.54
C HIS A 9 -0.46 -29.23 -14.91
N LEU A 10 -0.59 -28.22 -14.02
CA LEU A 10 0.55 -27.57 -13.35
C LEU A 10 1.08 -28.38 -12.16
N SER A 11 0.23 -29.14 -11.45
CA SER A 11 0.64 -30.03 -10.35
C SER A 11 1.49 -31.23 -10.81
N ARG A 12 1.46 -31.61 -12.10
CA ARG A 12 2.23 -32.75 -12.61
C ARG A 12 3.74 -32.55 -12.57
N HIS A 13 4.22 -31.30 -12.57
CA HIS A 13 5.67 -31.00 -12.54
C HIS A 13 6.27 -31.00 -11.13
N LEU A 14 5.46 -31.09 -10.07
CA LEU A 14 5.91 -31.20 -8.68
C LEU A 14 5.46 -32.50 -8.01
N GLN A 15 4.66 -33.33 -8.69
CA GLN A 15 4.39 -34.69 -8.23
C GLN A 15 5.57 -35.59 -8.63
N PRO A 16 6.25 -36.25 -7.68
CA PRO A 16 7.28 -37.22 -8.01
C PRO A 16 6.65 -38.35 -8.84
N ALA A 17 7.21 -38.59 -10.02
CA ALA A 17 6.86 -39.75 -10.82
C ALA A 17 7.23 -41.03 -10.04
N PRO A 18 6.37 -42.07 -10.03
CA PRO A 18 6.78 -43.38 -9.55
C PRO A 18 7.87 -43.95 -10.47
N VAL A 19 8.96 -44.37 -9.83
CA VAL A 19 10.08 -45.22 -10.28
C VAL A 19 9.87 -45.94 -11.63
N SER A 20 10.41 -45.35 -12.71
CA SER A 20 11.06 -46.06 -13.83
C SER A 20 11.86 -45.13 -14.77
N GLY A 21 12.36 -44.00 -14.26
CA GLY A 21 13.26 -43.09 -14.98
C GLY A 21 14.04 -42.21 -13.99
N SER A 22 15.20 -41.71 -14.41
CA SER A 22 15.97 -40.73 -13.63
C SER A 22 15.15 -39.45 -13.40
N PRO A 23 15.13 -38.87 -12.18
CA PRO A 23 14.33 -37.69 -11.86
C PRO A 23 14.60 -36.51 -12.82
N GLU A 24 13.53 -35.86 -13.28
CA GLU A 24 13.63 -34.67 -14.13
C GLU A 24 14.31 -33.52 -13.35
N VAL A 25 15.17 -32.75 -14.05
CA VAL A 25 15.77 -31.55 -13.48
C VAL A 25 14.68 -30.47 -13.36
N LEU A 26 14.38 -30.07 -12.13
CA LEU A 26 13.43 -29.02 -11.82
C LEU A 26 13.85 -27.69 -12.47
N GLN A 27 12.88 -26.81 -12.65
CA GLN A 27 13.08 -25.53 -13.34
C GLN A 27 13.08 -24.37 -12.34
N ASN A 28 13.68 -23.25 -12.73
CA ASN A 28 13.53 -21.98 -12.01
C ASN A 28 12.10 -21.45 -12.20
N PHE A 29 11.61 -20.65 -11.26
CA PHE A 29 10.32 -19.98 -11.40
C PHE A 29 10.56 -18.51 -11.72
N ILE A 30 10.39 -18.08 -12.97
CA ILE A 30 10.71 -16.72 -13.42
C ILE A 30 9.57 -16.19 -14.28
N GLY A 31 9.11 -14.97 -14.00
CA GLY A 31 8.03 -14.36 -14.78
C GLY A 31 6.69 -15.10 -14.65
N GLY A 32 6.41 -15.67 -13.47
CA GLY A 32 5.16 -16.38 -13.19
C GLY A 32 5.04 -17.79 -13.80
N LYS A 33 6.14 -18.36 -14.28
CA LYS A 33 6.18 -19.70 -14.90
C LYS A 33 7.48 -20.42 -14.62
N PHE A 34 7.48 -21.74 -14.81
CA PHE A 34 8.72 -22.53 -14.79
C PHE A 34 9.52 -22.30 -16.07
N VAL A 35 10.82 -22.10 -15.90
CA VAL A 35 11.78 -21.79 -16.97
C VAL A 35 13.03 -22.64 -16.78
N PRO A 36 13.50 -23.35 -17.82
CA PRO A 36 14.76 -24.09 -17.74
C PRO A 36 15.93 -23.13 -17.51
N SER A 37 16.87 -23.54 -16.65
CA SER A 37 18.14 -22.83 -16.49
C SER A 37 19.01 -23.02 -17.73
N THR A 38 19.89 -22.06 -17.98
CA THR A 38 20.95 -22.17 -18.99
C THR A 38 22.15 -22.99 -18.51
N ALA A 39 22.21 -23.32 -17.21
CA ALA A 39 23.25 -24.16 -16.65
C ALA A 39 23.11 -25.62 -17.11
N THR A 40 24.25 -26.25 -17.38
CA THR A 40 24.32 -27.67 -17.76
C THR A 40 24.49 -28.59 -16.54
N ALA A 41 25.02 -28.06 -15.44
CA ALA A 41 25.17 -28.79 -14.19
C ALA A 41 23.86 -28.82 -13.39
N SER A 42 23.66 -29.89 -12.64
CA SER A 42 22.54 -30.05 -11.72
C SER A 42 23.02 -30.58 -10.36
N ILE A 43 22.26 -30.23 -9.32
CA ILE A 43 22.49 -30.64 -7.94
C ILE A 43 21.40 -31.65 -7.57
N VAL A 44 21.83 -32.74 -6.94
CA VAL A 44 20.94 -33.78 -6.44
C VAL A 44 20.23 -33.31 -5.17
N VAL A 45 18.92 -33.49 -5.14
CA VAL A 45 18.07 -33.36 -3.95
C VAL A 45 17.85 -34.76 -3.39
N THR A 46 18.24 -34.99 -2.14
CA THR A 46 18.21 -36.30 -1.49
C THR A 46 17.16 -36.30 -0.39
N ASN A 47 16.37 -37.36 -0.28
CA ASN A 47 15.57 -37.60 0.93
C ASN A 47 16.50 -38.02 2.07
N PRO A 48 16.66 -37.23 3.14
CA PRO A 48 17.64 -37.53 4.19
C PRO A 48 17.30 -38.80 4.99
N ALA A 49 16.05 -39.24 4.98
CA ALA A 49 15.59 -40.41 5.73
C ALA A 49 15.87 -41.73 4.99
N THR A 50 15.99 -41.69 3.66
CA THR A 50 16.26 -42.87 2.82
C THR A 50 17.58 -42.80 2.07
N GLY A 51 18.20 -41.62 1.97
CA GLY A 51 19.37 -41.40 1.13
C GLY A 51 19.09 -41.47 -0.38
N GLU A 52 17.83 -41.58 -0.78
CA GLU A 52 17.44 -41.69 -2.20
C GLU A 52 17.38 -40.31 -2.86
N GLU A 53 17.74 -40.26 -4.14
CA GLU A 53 17.53 -39.07 -4.97
C GLU A 53 16.03 -38.88 -5.24
N ILE A 54 15.48 -37.73 -4.83
CA ILE A 54 14.07 -37.38 -5.02
C ILE A 54 13.83 -36.36 -6.13
N ALA A 55 14.85 -35.54 -6.43
CA ALA A 55 14.81 -34.55 -7.50
C ALA A 55 16.21 -34.08 -7.88
N ARG A 56 16.31 -33.28 -8.94
CA ARG A 56 17.49 -32.49 -9.28
C ARG A 56 17.11 -31.05 -9.50
N VAL A 57 17.95 -30.09 -9.11
CA VAL A 57 17.80 -28.67 -9.47
C VAL A 57 18.99 -28.21 -10.31
N PRO A 58 18.86 -27.18 -11.15
CA PRO A 58 20.00 -26.62 -11.85
C PRO A 58 20.99 -26.03 -10.84
N ASP A 59 22.28 -26.20 -11.09
CA ASP A 59 23.30 -25.37 -10.44
C ASP A 59 23.38 -24.05 -11.20
N GLY A 60 22.40 -23.18 -10.93
CA GLY A 60 22.17 -21.96 -11.70
C GLY A 60 23.38 -21.03 -11.77
N ASN A 61 23.34 -20.14 -12.75
CA ASN A 61 24.43 -19.22 -13.06
C ASN A 61 23.98 -17.74 -13.03
N GLU A 62 24.90 -16.83 -13.35
CA GLU A 62 24.66 -15.39 -13.42
C GLU A 62 23.58 -15.02 -14.45
N ALA A 63 23.45 -15.77 -15.55
CA ALA A 63 22.45 -15.52 -16.58
C ALA A 63 21.03 -15.81 -16.10
N ASP A 64 20.86 -16.84 -15.26
CA ASP A 64 19.57 -17.13 -14.62
C ASP A 64 19.15 -16.00 -13.66
N VAL A 65 20.12 -15.43 -12.92
CA VAL A 65 19.90 -14.28 -12.05
C VAL A 65 19.55 -13.03 -12.85
N ASP A 66 20.29 -12.72 -13.92
CA ASP A 66 20.00 -11.59 -14.80
C ASP A 66 18.60 -11.71 -15.44
N GLN A 67 18.18 -12.92 -15.84
CA GLN A 67 16.83 -13.16 -16.33
C GLN A 67 15.76 -12.85 -15.27
N ALA A 68 15.97 -13.28 -14.02
CA ALA A 68 15.06 -12.98 -12.93
C ALA A 68 15.00 -11.48 -12.60
N VAL A 69 16.14 -10.79 -12.62
CA VAL A 69 16.21 -9.34 -12.39
C VAL A 69 15.50 -8.57 -13.51
N LYS A 70 15.67 -8.95 -14.77
CA LYS A 70 14.96 -8.34 -15.90
C LYS A 70 13.45 -8.50 -15.78
N ALA A 71 12.98 -9.69 -15.39
CA ALA A 71 11.55 -9.93 -15.16
C ALA A 71 11.00 -9.08 -14.00
N ALA A 72 11.75 -8.99 -12.90
CA ALA A 72 11.39 -8.17 -11.75
C ALA A 72 11.38 -6.66 -12.06
N ALA A 73 12.40 -6.17 -12.77
CA ALA A 73 12.50 -4.77 -13.19
C ALA A 73 11.35 -4.36 -14.12
N ALA A 74 10.91 -5.25 -15.02
CA ALA A 74 9.77 -5.00 -15.88
C ALA A 74 8.44 -4.93 -15.11
N ALA A 75 8.28 -5.74 -14.06
CA ALA A 75 7.06 -5.77 -13.24
C ALA A 75 7.00 -4.63 -12.20
N TYR A 76 8.16 -4.12 -11.76
CA TYR A 76 8.27 -3.21 -10.62
C TYR A 76 7.43 -1.93 -10.72
N PRO A 77 7.41 -1.18 -11.84
CA PRO A 77 6.64 0.07 -11.91
C PRO A 77 5.15 -0.14 -11.63
N ALA A 78 4.52 -1.11 -12.29
CA ALA A 78 3.10 -1.42 -12.10
C ALA A 78 2.82 -1.99 -10.70
N TRP A 79 3.72 -2.82 -10.17
CA TRP A 79 3.52 -3.42 -8.85
C TRP A 79 3.65 -2.42 -7.71
N ARG A 80 4.65 -1.53 -7.76
CA ARG A 80 4.82 -0.44 -6.79
C ARG A 80 3.59 0.47 -6.75
N ASP A 81 3.05 0.80 -7.92
CA ASP A 81 1.94 1.74 -8.06
C ASP A 81 0.57 1.07 -7.75
N THR A 82 0.53 -0.26 -7.61
CA THR A 82 -0.64 -0.99 -7.13
C THR A 82 -0.91 -0.63 -5.66
N PRO A 83 -2.12 -0.16 -5.28
CA PRO A 83 -2.42 0.23 -3.89
C PRO A 83 -2.18 -0.91 -2.88
N VAL A 84 -1.69 -0.58 -1.68
CA VAL A 84 -1.34 -1.57 -0.63
C VAL A 84 -2.48 -2.56 -0.33
N LYS A 85 -3.75 -2.10 -0.33
CA LYS A 85 -4.92 -2.96 -0.13
C LYS A 85 -5.03 -4.05 -1.18
N ALA A 86 -4.80 -3.72 -2.45
CA ALA A 86 -4.82 -4.69 -3.54
C ALA A 86 -3.63 -5.66 -3.48
N ARG A 87 -2.46 -5.20 -3.04
CA ARG A 87 -1.29 -6.08 -2.83
C ARG A 87 -1.53 -7.08 -1.70
N VAL A 88 -2.10 -6.63 -0.59
CA VAL A 88 -2.43 -7.49 0.56
C VAL A 88 -3.52 -8.51 0.24
N GLU A 89 -4.47 -8.18 -0.63
CA GLU A 89 -5.51 -9.09 -1.07
C GLU A 89 -4.94 -10.34 -1.79
N VAL A 90 -3.79 -10.21 -2.47
CA VAL A 90 -3.02 -11.37 -2.97
C VAL A 90 -2.49 -12.23 -1.80
N LEU A 91 -1.96 -11.59 -0.75
CA LEU A 91 -1.44 -12.29 0.43
C LEU A 91 -2.54 -12.99 1.23
N PHE A 92 -3.75 -12.42 1.33
CA PHE A 92 -4.91 -13.09 1.92
C PHE A 92 -5.27 -14.38 1.18
N ARG A 93 -5.33 -14.33 -0.16
CA ARG A 93 -5.58 -15.54 -0.96
C ARG A 93 -4.45 -16.55 -0.83
N PHE A 94 -3.20 -16.10 -0.83
CA PHE A 94 -2.04 -16.96 -0.65
C PHE A 94 -2.05 -17.67 0.71
N LYS A 95 -2.35 -16.96 1.81
CA LYS A 95 -2.55 -17.53 3.14
C LYS A 95 -3.56 -18.68 3.09
N ASN A 96 -4.75 -18.42 2.52
CA ASN A 96 -5.81 -19.42 2.42
C ASN A 96 -5.40 -20.63 1.57
N LEU A 97 -4.63 -20.41 0.50
CA LEU A 97 -4.09 -21.49 -0.33
C LEU A 97 -3.05 -22.33 0.42
N CYS A 98 -2.15 -21.72 1.20
CA CYS A 98 -1.22 -22.46 2.04
C CYS A 98 -1.96 -23.33 3.07
N GLU A 99 -3.01 -22.81 3.71
CA GLU A 99 -3.83 -23.57 4.65
C GLU A 99 -4.60 -24.71 3.96
N LEU A 100 -5.15 -24.46 2.76
CA LEU A 100 -5.82 -25.48 1.96
C LEU A 100 -4.87 -26.61 1.52
N HIS A 101 -3.63 -26.26 1.22
CA HIS A 101 -2.58 -27.19 0.79
C HIS A 101 -1.62 -27.60 1.92
N LEU A 102 -2.01 -27.42 3.18
CA LEU A 102 -1.13 -27.67 4.33
C LEU A 102 -0.55 -29.09 4.33
N ALA A 103 -1.38 -30.11 4.10
CA ALA A 103 -0.92 -31.50 4.06
C ALA A 103 0.11 -31.76 2.95
N GLU A 104 -0.06 -31.13 1.78
CA GLU A 104 0.89 -31.22 0.67
C GLU A 104 2.22 -30.56 1.02
N LEU A 105 2.18 -29.33 1.54
CA LEU A 105 3.37 -28.59 1.95
C LEU A 105 4.13 -29.30 3.07
N THR A 106 3.43 -29.81 4.09
CA THR A 106 4.01 -30.62 5.16
C THR A 106 4.73 -31.86 4.61
N ALA A 107 4.12 -32.57 3.66
CA ALA A 107 4.72 -33.76 3.06
C ALA A 107 6.01 -33.41 2.28
N LEU A 108 6.03 -32.29 1.55
CA LEU A 108 7.23 -31.81 0.85
C LEU A 108 8.36 -31.52 1.84
N VAL A 109 8.09 -30.78 2.91
CA VAL A 109 9.08 -30.46 3.96
C VAL A 109 9.64 -31.75 4.58
N VAL A 110 8.78 -32.71 4.94
CA VAL A 110 9.22 -34.01 5.49
C VAL A 110 10.12 -34.75 4.50
N GLN A 111 9.76 -34.76 3.22
CA GLN A 111 10.48 -35.49 2.18
C GLN A 111 11.88 -34.92 1.91
N GLU A 112 12.01 -33.59 1.80
CA GLU A 112 13.28 -32.96 1.41
C GLU A 112 14.18 -32.59 2.60
N HIS A 113 13.62 -32.23 3.76
CA HIS A 113 14.40 -31.92 4.96
C HIS A 113 14.61 -33.13 5.87
N GLY A 114 13.62 -34.01 5.96
CA GLY A 114 13.65 -35.16 6.87
C GLY A 114 13.04 -34.93 8.26
N LYS A 115 12.64 -33.71 8.65
CA LYS A 115 12.02 -33.49 9.97
C LYS A 115 10.69 -34.24 10.10
N ASN A 116 10.22 -34.43 11.34
CA ASN A 116 8.97 -35.14 11.54
C ASN A 116 7.75 -34.33 11.07
N SER A 117 6.63 -35.02 10.82
CA SER A 117 5.42 -34.42 10.28
C SER A 117 4.83 -33.29 11.14
N GLY A 118 4.88 -33.42 12.47
CA GLY A 118 4.39 -32.38 13.38
C GLY A 118 5.24 -31.10 13.33
N GLU A 119 6.56 -31.23 13.23
CA GLU A 119 7.47 -30.10 13.09
C GLU A 119 7.38 -29.44 11.71
N ALA A 120 7.21 -30.24 10.65
CA ALA A 120 6.99 -29.75 9.29
C ALA A 120 5.67 -28.95 9.18
N GLU A 121 4.59 -29.47 9.75
CA GLU A 121 3.30 -28.77 9.76
C GLU A 121 3.39 -27.47 10.56
N ALA A 122 3.99 -27.52 11.76
CA ALA A 122 4.20 -26.35 12.60
C ALA A 122 5.06 -25.29 11.90
N GLU A 123 6.07 -25.69 11.12
CA GLU A 123 6.87 -24.79 10.31
C GLU A 123 6.03 -24.07 9.25
N VAL A 124 5.24 -24.81 8.46
CA VAL A 124 4.40 -24.22 7.41
C VAL A 124 3.44 -23.21 8.04
N LEU A 125 2.75 -23.60 9.11
CA LEU A 125 1.84 -22.72 9.85
C LEU A 125 2.55 -21.49 10.41
N LYS A 126 3.76 -21.64 10.98
CA LYS A 126 4.57 -20.52 11.48
C LYS A 126 4.97 -19.55 10.36
N GLY A 127 5.28 -20.02 9.16
CA GLY A 127 5.51 -19.14 8.02
C GLY A 127 4.22 -18.43 7.57
N VAL A 128 3.08 -19.12 7.60
CA VAL A 128 1.76 -18.56 7.28
C VAL A 128 1.34 -17.46 8.26
N GLU A 129 1.76 -17.54 9.53
CA GLU A 129 1.56 -16.45 10.50
C GLU A 129 2.24 -15.14 10.05
N THR A 130 3.44 -15.19 9.45
CA THR A 130 4.07 -13.98 8.88
C THR A 130 3.34 -13.46 7.64
N VAL A 131 2.73 -14.34 6.84
CA VAL A 131 1.83 -13.93 5.75
C VAL A 131 0.61 -13.20 6.32
N ALA A 132 0.03 -13.70 7.41
CA ALA A 132 -1.08 -13.07 8.10
C ALA A 132 -0.69 -11.70 8.70
N PHE A 133 0.50 -11.56 9.27
CA PHE A 133 1.01 -10.25 9.70
C PHE A 133 1.13 -9.28 8.52
N ALA A 134 1.65 -9.73 7.38
CA ALA A 134 1.79 -8.90 6.19
C ALA A 134 0.43 -8.45 5.61
N THR A 135 -0.69 -9.08 5.97
CA THR A 135 -2.01 -8.54 5.57
C THR A 135 -2.42 -7.31 6.38
N GLY A 136 -1.77 -7.04 7.52
CA GLY A 136 -1.93 -5.81 8.29
C GLY A 136 -1.16 -4.60 7.74
N LEU A 137 -0.43 -4.74 6.63
CA LEU A 137 0.38 -3.66 6.05
C LEU A 137 -0.37 -2.34 5.79
N PRO A 138 -1.67 -2.28 5.41
CA PRO A 138 -2.35 -1.00 5.24
C PRO A 138 -2.29 -0.11 6.47
N ASP A 139 -2.33 -0.69 7.67
CA ASP A 139 -2.22 0.03 8.93
C ASP A 139 -0.76 0.22 9.34
N LEU A 140 0.08 -0.81 9.17
CA LEU A 140 1.51 -0.79 9.57
C LEU A 140 2.37 0.16 8.72
N LEU A 141 1.92 0.49 7.51
CA LEU A 141 2.63 1.41 6.61
C LEU A 141 2.20 2.87 6.76
N ALA A 142 1.29 3.17 7.69
CA ALA A 142 0.86 4.55 7.93
C ALA A 142 2.06 5.42 8.36
N GLY A 143 2.34 6.46 7.58
CA GLY A 143 3.36 7.46 7.91
C GLY A 143 2.91 8.39 9.03
N ARG A 144 3.88 9.03 9.69
CA ARG A 144 3.63 10.10 10.66
C ARG A 144 3.47 11.44 9.94
N ILE A 145 2.55 12.26 10.43
CA ILE A 145 2.35 13.64 9.98
C ILE A 145 2.29 14.51 11.24
N LEU A 146 3.14 15.54 11.31
CA LEU A 146 3.18 16.46 12.44
C LEU A 146 3.62 17.85 11.99
N GLU A 147 2.94 18.90 12.45
CA GLU A 147 3.45 20.27 12.39
C GLU A 147 4.57 20.40 13.44
N VAL A 148 5.83 20.45 12.98
CA VAL A 148 7.01 20.45 13.85
C VAL A 148 7.50 21.85 14.18
N ALA A 149 7.07 22.84 13.40
CA ALA A 149 7.23 24.27 13.66
C ALA A 149 6.10 25.02 12.95
N ARG A 150 5.84 26.28 13.33
CA ARG A 150 4.77 27.10 12.74
C ARG A 150 4.85 27.10 11.21
N GLY A 151 3.84 26.53 10.54
CA GLY A 151 3.76 26.43 9.08
C GLY A 151 4.77 25.46 8.45
N VAL A 152 5.34 24.54 9.23
CA VAL A 152 6.28 23.52 8.78
C VAL A 152 5.73 22.16 9.14
N TRP A 153 5.33 21.42 8.12
CA TRP A 153 4.83 20.05 8.26
C TRP A 153 5.94 19.07 7.97
N CYS A 154 5.97 17.99 8.74
CA CYS A 154 6.86 16.87 8.53
C CYS A 154 6.00 15.66 8.18
N HIS A 155 6.25 15.08 7.00
CA HIS A 155 5.60 13.88 6.51
C HIS A 155 6.62 12.74 6.45
N GLU A 156 6.28 11.58 6.98
CA GLU A 156 7.02 10.36 6.74
C GLU A 156 6.37 9.60 5.59
N VAL A 157 7.09 9.44 4.48
CA VAL A 157 6.66 8.66 3.32
C VAL A 157 7.53 7.42 3.21
N ARG A 158 6.91 6.25 3.04
CA ARG A 158 7.62 4.98 2.93
C ARG A 158 7.48 4.44 1.51
N ARG A 159 8.61 4.15 0.83
CA ARG A 159 8.63 3.69 -0.57
C ARG A 159 9.40 2.37 -0.69
N PRO A 160 8.97 1.45 -1.57
CA PRO A 160 9.73 0.22 -1.81
C PRO A 160 11.09 0.54 -2.40
N VAL A 161 12.08 -0.27 -2.01
CA VAL A 161 13.46 -0.08 -2.42
C VAL A 161 13.72 -0.56 -3.84
N GLY A 162 12.87 -1.44 -4.40
CA GLY A 162 12.99 -1.87 -5.80
C GLY A 162 12.89 -3.38 -5.99
N VAL A 163 13.81 -3.90 -6.80
CA VAL A 163 14.06 -5.34 -6.91
C VAL A 163 14.98 -5.74 -5.75
N VAL A 164 14.56 -6.74 -4.99
CA VAL A 164 15.28 -7.23 -3.81
C VAL A 164 15.49 -8.73 -3.88
N ALA A 165 16.44 -9.24 -3.10
CA ALA A 165 16.70 -10.67 -3.04
C ALA A 165 16.79 -11.23 -1.63
N SER A 166 16.46 -12.52 -1.48
CA SER A 166 16.66 -13.30 -0.27
C SER A 166 17.36 -14.61 -0.57
N ILE A 167 18.34 -14.97 0.26
CA ILE A 167 19.05 -16.25 0.21
C ILE A 167 18.73 -17.00 1.50
N VAL A 168 18.08 -18.16 1.39
CA VAL A 168 17.50 -18.88 2.54
C VAL A 168 18.15 -20.25 2.77
N PRO A 169 18.18 -20.75 4.03
CA PRO A 169 18.89 -21.96 4.42
C PRO A 169 18.02 -23.20 4.19
N PHE A 170 18.60 -24.37 4.44
CA PHE A 170 17.90 -25.63 4.26
C PHE A 170 16.94 -25.98 5.40
N ASN A 171 17.18 -25.48 6.60
CA ASN A 171 16.59 -26.05 7.80
C ASN A 171 15.11 -25.70 8.00
N PHE A 172 14.62 -24.68 7.30
CA PHE A 172 13.23 -24.26 7.31
C PHE A 172 12.79 -23.81 5.91
N PRO A 173 12.54 -24.76 4.98
CA PRO A 173 12.22 -24.47 3.58
C PRO A 173 10.85 -23.79 3.35
N ALA A 174 9.97 -23.74 4.35
CA ALA A 174 8.73 -22.97 4.32
C ALA A 174 8.84 -21.68 5.14
N MET A 175 9.21 -21.80 6.42
CA MET A 175 9.12 -20.68 7.37
C MET A 175 10.08 -19.54 7.05
N VAL A 176 11.36 -19.83 6.76
CA VAL A 176 12.36 -18.76 6.54
C VAL A 176 12.13 -17.99 5.24
N PRO A 177 11.72 -18.61 4.11
CA PRO A 177 11.22 -17.85 2.97
C PRO A 177 10.10 -16.88 3.33
N LEU A 178 9.12 -17.35 4.12
CA LEU A 178 7.95 -16.57 4.51
C LEU A 178 8.24 -15.49 5.56
N TRP A 179 9.42 -15.49 6.20
CA TRP A 179 9.87 -14.37 7.03
C TRP A 179 10.09 -13.08 6.23
N THR A 180 10.49 -13.19 4.96
CA THR A 180 10.86 -12.01 4.15
C THR A 180 9.94 -11.79 2.96
N LEU A 181 9.55 -12.86 2.28
CA LEU A 181 8.77 -12.82 1.04
C LEU A 181 7.46 -12.02 1.14
N PRO A 182 6.52 -12.33 2.06
CA PRO A 182 5.24 -11.63 2.12
C PRO A 182 5.38 -10.17 2.53
N ILE A 183 6.33 -9.84 3.43
CA ILE A 183 6.59 -8.46 3.85
C ILE A 183 7.15 -7.66 2.67
N ALA A 184 8.17 -8.17 1.98
CA ALA A 184 8.80 -7.46 0.88
C ALA A 184 7.84 -7.22 -0.29
N ILE A 185 7.07 -8.25 -0.70
CA ILE A 185 6.08 -8.16 -1.77
C ILE A 185 4.92 -7.23 -1.37
N GLY A 186 4.40 -7.36 -0.14
CA GLY A 186 3.33 -6.49 0.36
C GLY A 186 3.74 -5.02 0.46
N CYS A 187 5.01 -4.75 0.73
CA CYS A 187 5.62 -3.41 0.69
C CYS A 187 5.75 -2.85 -0.74
N GLY A 188 5.51 -3.65 -1.78
CA GLY A 188 5.55 -3.22 -3.19
C GLY A 188 6.89 -3.47 -3.89
N ASN A 189 7.79 -4.27 -3.31
CA ASN A 189 9.03 -4.70 -3.97
C ASN A 189 8.78 -5.88 -4.92
N CYS A 190 9.64 -6.05 -5.92
CA CYS A 190 9.75 -7.31 -6.65
C CYS A 190 10.89 -8.15 -6.03
N PHE A 191 10.67 -9.46 -5.90
CA PHE A 191 11.41 -10.32 -4.98
C PHE A 191 12.02 -11.52 -5.70
N ILE A 192 13.32 -11.72 -5.53
CA ILE A 192 14.06 -12.86 -6.07
C ILE A 192 14.56 -13.70 -4.90
N ILE A 193 14.19 -14.98 -4.84
CA ILE A 193 14.59 -15.86 -3.74
C ILE A 193 15.42 -17.04 -4.23
N LYS A 194 16.52 -17.31 -3.53
CA LYS A 194 17.35 -18.51 -3.72
C LYS A 194 17.10 -19.49 -2.55
N PRO A 195 16.37 -20.60 -2.77
CA PRO A 195 16.28 -21.66 -1.77
C PRO A 195 17.64 -22.32 -1.57
N SER A 196 17.82 -23.03 -0.45
CA SER A 196 18.89 -24.03 -0.40
C SER A 196 18.60 -25.11 -1.44
N GLU A 197 19.63 -25.45 -2.21
CA GLU A 197 19.65 -26.52 -3.20
C GLU A 197 19.30 -27.90 -2.63
N LYS A 198 19.31 -28.06 -1.31
CA LYS A 198 18.94 -29.30 -0.61
C LYS A 198 17.44 -29.47 -0.38
N VAL A 199 16.67 -28.36 -0.38
CA VAL A 199 15.24 -28.34 -0.03
C VAL A 199 14.42 -27.37 -0.92
N PRO A 200 14.49 -27.49 -2.26
CA PRO A 200 13.87 -26.53 -3.18
C PRO A 200 12.37 -26.76 -3.41
N LEU A 201 11.83 -27.95 -3.13
CA LEU A 201 10.50 -28.39 -3.54
C LEU A 201 9.40 -27.55 -2.88
N THR A 202 9.50 -27.33 -1.58
CA THR A 202 8.47 -26.60 -0.82
C THR A 202 8.34 -25.16 -1.31
N LEU A 203 9.46 -24.46 -1.52
CA LEU A 203 9.44 -23.08 -2.00
C LEU A 203 8.93 -22.97 -3.45
N LEU A 204 9.28 -23.91 -4.32
CA LEU A 204 8.73 -23.94 -5.68
C LEU A 204 7.22 -24.17 -5.68
N ARG A 205 6.69 -25.01 -4.78
CA ARG A 205 5.25 -25.18 -4.63
C ARG A 205 4.59 -23.91 -4.09
N MET A 206 5.17 -23.26 -3.10
CA MET A 206 4.66 -21.97 -2.58
C MET A 206 4.67 -20.88 -3.65
N ALA A 207 5.69 -20.84 -4.53
CA ALA A 207 5.74 -19.88 -5.64
C ALA A 207 4.58 -20.08 -6.64
N GLN A 208 4.22 -21.34 -6.93
CA GLN A 208 3.01 -21.64 -7.72
C GLN A 208 1.74 -21.17 -7.00
N LEU A 209 1.58 -21.48 -5.72
CA LEU A 209 0.41 -21.06 -4.93
C LEU A 209 0.26 -19.54 -4.88
N LEU A 210 1.38 -18.80 -4.83
CA LEU A 210 1.35 -17.34 -4.86
C LEU A 210 0.96 -16.79 -6.24
N ALA A 211 1.36 -17.44 -7.32
CA ALA A 211 0.88 -17.12 -8.66
C ALA A 211 -0.62 -17.46 -8.82
N GLU A 212 -1.08 -18.59 -8.27
CA GLU A 212 -2.50 -18.96 -8.18
C GLU A 212 -3.30 -17.94 -7.35
N ALA A 213 -2.69 -17.32 -6.33
CA ALA A 213 -3.26 -16.22 -5.56
C ALA A 213 -3.39 -14.91 -6.35
N GLY A 214 -2.92 -14.85 -7.60
CA GLY A 214 -3.02 -13.69 -8.48
C GLY A 214 -1.84 -12.71 -8.36
N LEU A 215 -0.68 -13.16 -7.88
CA LEU A 215 0.53 -12.35 -7.93
C LEU A 215 0.92 -12.07 -9.40
N PRO A 216 1.17 -10.81 -9.80
CA PRO A 216 1.58 -10.50 -11.16
C PRO A 216 2.91 -11.18 -11.55
N ALA A 217 3.00 -11.57 -12.82
CA ALA A 217 4.21 -12.16 -13.39
C ALA A 217 5.41 -11.22 -13.21
N GLY A 218 6.54 -11.78 -12.72
CA GLY A 218 7.78 -11.04 -12.49
C GLY A 218 7.94 -10.50 -11.07
N VAL A 219 6.86 -10.39 -10.28
CA VAL A 219 6.96 -9.90 -8.88
C VAL A 219 7.68 -10.90 -7.98
N LEU A 220 7.51 -12.21 -8.19
CA LEU A 220 8.32 -13.25 -7.55
C LEU A 220 9.13 -14.00 -8.60
N SER A 221 10.40 -14.25 -8.31
CA SER A 221 11.22 -15.24 -8.99
C SER A 221 11.94 -16.16 -7.99
N VAL A 222 12.02 -17.45 -8.30
CA VAL A 222 12.81 -18.46 -7.57
C VAL A 222 13.95 -18.91 -8.47
N VAL A 223 15.19 -18.66 -8.05
CA VAL A 223 16.40 -19.05 -8.79
C VAL A 223 17.17 -20.09 -7.97
N ASN A 224 17.24 -21.32 -8.47
CA ASN A 224 18.00 -22.41 -7.86
C ASN A 224 19.47 -22.35 -8.27
N GLY A 225 20.33 -22.85 -7.38
CA GLY A 225 21.78 -22.93 -7.58
C GLY A 225 22.52 -22.81 -6.26
N ALA A 226 23.80 -23.13 -6.23
CA ALA A 226 24.60 -23.10 -5.00
C ALA A 226 25.19 -21.69 -4.72
N SER A 227 26.48 -21.61 -4.43
CA SER A 227 27.18 -20.36 -4.09
C SER A 227 27.29 -19.37 -5.24
N THR A 228 27.33 -19.85 -6.49
CA THR A 228 27.38 -19.02 -7.70
C THR A 228 26.18 -18.08 -7.77
N VAL A 229 24.96 -18.61 -7.62
CA VAL A 229 23.72 -17.79 -7.58
C VAL A 229 23.70 -16.86 -6.37
N ALA A 230 24.10 -17.34 -5.18
CA ALA A 230 24.14 -16.50 -3.99
C ALA A 230 25.07 -15.28 -4.16
N LYS A 231 26.25 -15.50 -4.74
CA LYS A 231 27.21 -14.43 -5.06
C LYS A 231 26.64 -13.49 -6.13
N ALA A 232 26.09 -14.04 -7.21
CA ALA A 232 25.48 -13.26 -8.28
C ALA A 232 24.37 -12.34 -7.76
N LEU A 233 23.49 -12.82 -6.87
CA LEU A 233 22.45 -12.01 -6.23
C LEU A 233 23.04 -10.88 -5.36
N ALA A 234 24.13 -11.15 -4.62
CA ALA A 234 24.79 -10.14 -3.80
C ALA A 234 25.46 -9.04 -4.66
N GLU A 235 26.00 -9.40 -5.83
CA GLU A 235 26.76 -8.49 -6.69
C GLU A 235 25.87 -7.73 -7.69
N HIS A 236 24.77 -8.32 -8.17
CA HIS A 236 24.01 -7.83 -9.33
C HIS A 236 23.56 -6.36 -9.18
N PRO A 237 23.88 -5.46 -10.12
CA PRO A 237 23.61 -4.02 -9.97
C PRO A 237 22.12 -3.67 -9.97
N GLY A 238 21.28 -4.51 -10.56
CA GLY A 238 19.82 -4.34 -10.57
C GLY A 238 19.10 -4.74 -9.26
N ILE A 239 19.82 -5.20 -8.23
CA ILE A 239 19.24 -5.57 -6.93
C ILE A 239 19.57 -4.47 -5.91
N SER A 240 18.57 -3.99 -5.17
CA SER A 240 18.72 -2.85 -4.25
C SER A 240 18.95 -3.25 -2.79
N ALA A 241 18.46 -4.41 -2.39
CA ALA A 241 18.65 -4.96 -1.05
C ALA A 241 18.73 -6.49 -1.08
N VAL A 242 19.53 -7.06 -0.18
CA VAL A 242 19.71 -8.51 -0.04
C VAL A 242 19.49 -8.91 1.41
N SER A 243 18.66 -9.92 1.65
CA SER A 243 18.66 -10.63 2.93
C SER A 243 19.29 -12.01 2.80
N PHE A 244 19.87 -12.49 3.89
CA PHE A 244 20.48 -13.81 3.97
C PHE A 244 20.15 -14.44 5.31
N VAL A 245 19.89 -15.75 5.33
CA VAL A 245 19.84 -16.54 6.55
C VAL A 245 20.66 -17.81 6.34
N GLY A 246 21.61 -18.07 7.24
CA GLY A 246 22.48 -19.24 7.18
C GLY A 246 23.66 -19.15 8.15
N SER A 247 24.77 -19.82 7.84
CA SER A 247 25.94 -19.79 8.73
C SER A 247 26.59 -18.40 8.80
N SER A 248 27.14 -18.03 9.96
CA SER A 248 27.78 -16.71 10.18
C SER A 248 28.89 -16.39 9.19
N ARG A 249 29.71 -17.38 8.81
CA ARG A 249 30.77 -17.19 7.81
C ARG A 249 30.22 -16.73 6.47
N VAL A 250 29.13 -17.34 6.02
CA VAL A 250 28.50 -16.97 4.75
C VAL A 250 27.72 -15.67 4.89
N ALA A 251 27.06 -15.44 6.03
CA ALA A 251 26.38 -14.17 6.33
C ALA A 251 27.34 -12.97 6.23
N ASP A 252 28.53 -13.07 6.84
CA ASP A 252 29.58 -12.03 6.76
C ASP A 252 30.07 -11.80 5.32
N ILE A 253 30.25 -12.87 4.54
CA ILE A 253 30.65 -12.78 3.12
C ILE A 253 29.57 -12.05 2.30
N ILE A 254 28.30 -12.45 2.44
CA ILE A 254 27.19 -11.85 1.69
C ILE A 254 26.98 -10.39 2.10
N ASP A 255 27.03 -10.07 3.39
CA ASP A 255 26.95 -8.70 3.89
C ASP A 255 28.02 -7.80 3.28
N LYS A 256 29.29 -8.19 3.40
CA LYS A 256 30.43 -7.44 2.84
C LYS A 256 30.30 -7.28 1.33
N THR A 257 29.92 -8.35 0.62
CA THR A 257 29.76 -8.32 -0.83
C THR A 257 28.65 -7.36 -1.24
N ALA A 258 27.44 -7.51 -0.69
CA ALA A 258 26.30 -6.67 -1.01
C ALA A 258 26.59 -5.19 -0.68
N ARG A 259 27.14 -4.88 0.50
CA ARG A 259 27.48 -3.51 0.89
C ARG A 259 28.59 -2.89 0.07
N SER A 260 29.58 -3.68 -0.38
CA SER A 260 30.62 -3.19 -1.29
C SER A 260 30.07 -2.69 -2.63
N THR A 261 28.85 -3.14 -2.98
CA THR A 261 28.11 -2.72 -4.18
C THR A 261 27.03 -1.67 -3.89
N GLY A 262 27.01 -1.09 -2.69
CA GLY A 262 26.07 -0.02 -2.29
C GLY A 262 24.66 -0.49 -1.91
N LYS A 263 24.42 -1.80 -1.80
CA LYS A 263 23.11 -2.37 -1.42
C LYS A 263 22.91 -2.36 0.09
N ARG A 264 21.64 -2.35 0.52
CA ARG A 264 21.29 -2.75 1.90
C ARG A 264 21.46 -4.25 2.04
N ALA A 265 21.97 -4.70 3.18
CA ALA A 265 22.17 -6.11 3.46
C ALA A 265 21.69 -6.43 4.87
N LEU A 266 20.90 -7.49 5.04
CA LEU A 266 20.49 -8.01 6.36
C LEU A 266 20.76 -9.50 6.41
N CYS A 267 21.80 -9.90 7.14
CA CYS A 267 22.30 -11.27 7.11
C CYS A 267 22.26 -11.90 8.50
N MET A 268 21.40 -12.90 8.67
CA MET A 268 21.29 -13.70 9.89
C MET A 268 22.29 -14.86 9.85
N GLY A 269 23.09 -14.96 10.92
CA GLY A 269 24.13 -15.95 11.08
C GLY A 269 23.71 -17.19 11.88
N GLY A 270 24.72 -17.95 12.29
CA GLY A 270 24.58 -19.11 13.17
C GLY A 270 24.40 -18.72 14.64
N ALA A 271 24.29 -19.74 15.48
CA ALA A 271 24.00 -19.57 16.90
C ALA A 271 24.64 -20.63 17.79
N LYS A 272 24.73 -20.29 19.08
CA LYS A 272 25.10 -21.21 20.15
C LYS A 272 24.30 -20.89 21.41
N ASN A 273 23.00 -21.16 21.38
CA ASN A 273 22.10 -20.69 22.43
C ASN A 273 22.33 -21.43 23.75
N HIS A 274 22.35 -20.65 24.84
CA HIS A 274 22.53 -21.12 26.21
C HIS A 274 21.18 -21.20 26.93
N LEU A 275 20.96 -22.32 27.63
CA LEU A 275 19.86 -22.53 28.55
C LEU A 275 20.41 -22.61 29.97
N ILE A 276 19.92 -21.78 30.88
CA ILE A 276 20.35 -21.73 32.28
C ILE A 276 19.26 -22.39 33.13
N ALA A 277 19.56 -23.54 33.74
CA ALA A 277 18.63 -24.23 34.63
C ALA A 277 18.97 -23.93 36.10
N MET A 278 18.10 -23.16 36.77
CA MET A 278 18.27 -22.80 38.17
C MET A 278 17.83 -23.92 39.13
N PRO A 279 18.33 -23.95 40.38
CA PRO A 279 17.91 -24.92 41.39
C PRO A 279 16.41 -25.02 41.60
N ASP A 280 15.70 -23.91 41.42
CA ASP A 280 14.26 -23.76 41.66
C ASP A 280 13.39 -23.98 40.42
N CYS A 281 13.96 -24.35 39.26
CA CYS A 281 13.19 -24.60 38.06
C CYS A 281 12.17 -25.74 38.26
N ASP A 282 11.02 -25.67 37.60
CA ASP A 282 10.14 -26.83 37.42
C ASP A 282 10.86 -27.86 36.54
N GLU A 283 11.33 -28.96 37.14
CA GLU A 283 12.18 -29.94 36.45
C GLU A 283 11.48 -30.59 35.26
N ASP A 284 10.19 -30.94 35.39
CA ASP A 284 9.47 -31.70 34.36
C ASP A 284 9.18 -30.80 33.14
N MET A 285 8.73 -29.56 33.40
CA MET A 285 8.54 -28.55 32.35
C MET A 285 9.88 -28.22 31.67
N THR A 286 10.92 -27.98 32.45
CA THR A 286 12.26 -27.62 31.95
C THR A 286 12.84 -28.74 31.08
N ILE A 287 12.79 -29.99 31.53
CA ILE A 287 13.29 -31.13 30.76
C ILE A 287 12.49 -31.30 29.47
N SER A 288 11.15 -31.21 29.53
CA SER A 288 10.29 -31.33 28.35
C SER A 288 10.64 -30.29 27.28
N ASP A 289 10.81 -29.03 27.70
CA ASP A 289 11.15 -27.94 26.81
C ASP A 289 12.59 -28.05 26.25
N ILE A 290 13.57 -28.48 27.08
CA ILE A 290 14.93 -28.78 26.62
C ILE A 290 14.92 -29.88 25.55
N MET A 291 14.10 -30.93 25.69
CA MET A 291 14.02 -32.00 24.67
C MET A 291 13.60 -31.43 23.30
N ASN A 292 12.56 -30.60 23.30
CA ASN A 292 12.07 -29.95 22.08
C ASN A 292 13.10 -28.95 21.51
N SER A 293 13.73 -28.17 22.38
CA SER A 293 14.70 -27.16 21.96
C SER A 293 15.99 -27.77 21.40
N ALA A 294 16.56 -28.79 22.06
CA ALA A 294 17.84 -29.38 21.68
C ALA A 294 17.74 -30.44 20.57
N PHE A 295 16.68 -31.26 20.59
CA PHE A 295 16.58 -32.43 19.70
C PHE A 295 15.48 -32.30 18.64
N GLY A 296 14.57 -31.33 18.76
CA GLY A 296 13.59 -31.02 17.73
C GLY A 296 14.27 -30.67 16.40
N SER A 297 13.73 -31.18 15.30
CA SER A 297 14.31 -31.10 13.95
C SER A 297 15.77 -31.59 13.89
N ALA A 298 16.10 -32.59 14.71
CA ALA A 298 17.44 -33.11 14.90
C ALA A 298 18.46 -32.02 15.28
N GLY A 299 18.05 -30.99 16.04
CA GLY A 299 18.90 -29.88 16.47
C GLY A 299 19.37 -28.96 15.33
N GLN A 300 18.82 -29.08 14.12
CA GLN A 300 19.15 -28.25 12.96
C GLN A 300 18.40 -26.91 13.00
N ARG A 301 18.49 -26.19 14.11
CA ARG A 301 17.80 -24.90 14.31
C ARG A 301 18.79 -23.89 14.85
N CYS A 302 18.84 -22.69 14.27
CA CYS A 302 19.58 -21.57 14.85
C CYS A 302 19.03 -21.16 16.24
N MET A 303 17.81 -21.59 16.57
CA MET A 303 17.18 -21.39 17.88
C MET A 303 17.21 -22.64 18.77
N ALA A 304 17.94 -23.69 18.36
CA ALA A 304 18.08 -24.89 19.20
C ALA A 304 18.88 -24.56 20.46
N ALA A 305 18.50 -25.20 21.57
CA ALA A 305 19.33 -25.29 22.75
C ALA A 305 20.59 -26.09 22.43
N SER A 306 21.74 -25.48 22.63
CA SER A 306 23.02 -26.10 22.29
C SER A 306 23.91 -26.29 23.51
N VAL A 307 23.75 -25.45 24.52
CA VAL A 307 24.46 -25.54 25.80
C VAL A 307 23.46 -25.40 26.94
N LEU A 308 23.44 -26.37 27.85
CA LEU A 308 22.72 -26.31 29.12
C LEU A 308 23.71 -26.01 30.24
N ILE A 309 23.52 -24.88 30.91
CA ILE A 309 24.26 -24.49 32.10
C ILE A 309 23.39 -24.82 33.32
N VAL A 310 23.81 -25.81 34.10
CA VAL A 310 23.11 -26.22 35.32
C VAL A 310 23.73 -25.49 36.51
N VAL A 311 22.91 -24.69 37.19
CA VAL A 311 23.34 -23.88 38.33
C VAL A 311 23.10 -24.62 39.65
N GLY A 312 24.10 -24.62 40.52
CA GLY A 312 24.04 -25.16 41.87
C GLY A 312 24.54 -26.60 42.01
N LYS A 313 24.89 -26.97 43.24
CA LYS A 313 25.47 -28.29 43.58
C LYS A 313 24.39 -29.38 43.69
N GLY A 314 24.79 -30.63 43.46
CA GLY A 314 23.94 -31.80 43.71
C GLY A 314 22.86 -32.05 42.66
N ARG A 315 22.97 -31.45 41.47
CA ARG A 315 21.97 -31.51 40.39
C ARG A 315 22.04 -32.80 39.54
N ARG A 316 22.64 -33.87 40.08
CA ARG A 316 22.84 -35.13 39.36
C ARG A 316 21.51 -35.80 39.00
N ALA A 317 20.54 -35.81 39.90
CA ALA A 317 19.23 -36.41 39.67
C ALA A 317 18.48 -35.73 38.49
N PHE A 318 18.55 -34.40 38.40
CA PHE A 318 18.00 -33.63 37.28
C PHE A 318 18.65 -34.05 35.94
N LEU A 319 19.99 -34.15 35.92
CA LEU A 319 20.72 -34.58 34.73
C LEU A 319 20.40 -36.03 34.32
N ASP A 320 20.29 -36.95 35.29
CA ASP A 320 19.94 -38.35 35.01
C ASP A 320 18.52 -38.46 34.44
N LYS A 321 17.55 -37.69 34.96
CA LYS A 321 16.19 -37.58 34.37
C LYS A 321 16.23 -37.04 32.95
N LEU A 322 16.99 -35.97 32.70
CA LEU A 322 17.16 -35.37 31.38
C LEU A 322 17.75 -36.36 30.37
N VAL A 323 18.80 -37.08 30.76
CA VAL A 323 19.45 -38.10 29.92
C VAL A 323 18.50 -39.26 29.66
N ALA A 324 17.75 -39.73 30.65
CA ALA A 324 16.74 -40.78 30.48
C ALA A 324 15.63 -40.35 29.50
N ARG A 325 15.18 -39.08 29.59
CA ARG A 325 14.20 -38.53 28.66
C ARG A 325 14.75 -38.45 27.24
N ALA A 326 15.97 -37.95 27.06
CA ALA A 326 16.62 -37.90 25.75
C ALA A 326 16.81 -39.30 25.14
N ALA A 327 17.20 -40.29 25.95
CA ALA A 327 17.35 -41.68 25.53
C ALA A 327 16.02 -42.35 25.11
N SER A 328 14.87 -41.83 25.59
CA SER A 328 13.54 -42.34 25.24
C SER A 328 13.03 -41.89 23.87
N LEU A 329 13.69 -40.90 23.24
CA LEU A 329 13.32 -40.39 21.92
C LEU A 329 13.54 -41.47 20.85
N LYS A 330 12.66 -41.47 19.85
CA LYS A 330 12.66 -42.46 18.76
C LYS A 330 13.10 -41.82 17.46
N ALA A 331 13.79 -42.61 16.64
CA ALA A 331 14.14 -42.19 15.29
C ALA A 331 12.94 -42.42 14.38
N GLY A 332 12.59 -41.43 13.56
CA GLY A 332 11.54 -41.52 12.58
C GLY A 332 11.01 -40.16 12.17
N GLN A 333 9.97 -40.15 11.35
CA GLN A 333 9.37 -38.94 10.78
C GLN A 333 7.91 -38.75 11.20
N GLN A 334 7.38 -39.58 12.11
CA GLN A 334 6.08 -39.35 12.72
C GLN A 334 6.16 -38.26 13.78
N ALA A 335 5.07 -37.54 13.99
CA ALA A 335 5.02 -36.46 14.99
C ALA A 335 5.55 -36.92 16.36
N GLY A 336 6.52 -36.19 16.90
CA GLY A 336 7.19 -36.51 18.17
C GLY A 336 8.43 -37.41 18.05
N GLU A 337 8.77 -37.90 16.87
CA GLU A 337 10.02 -38.61 16.58
C GLU A 337 11.13 -37.64 16.12
N VAL A 338 12.39 -38.08 16.17
CA VAL A 338 13.55 -37.30 15.72
C VAL A 338 13.95 -37.78 14.33
N GLY A 339 13.90 -36.86 13.35
CA GLY A 339 14.31 -37.10 11.97
C GLY A 339 15.83 -37.26 11.78
N PRO A 340 16.28 -37.61 10.57
CA PRO A 340 17.70 -37.58 10.19
C PRO A 340 18.27 -36.15 10.13
N VAL A 341 19.59 -36.05 10.05
CA VAL A 341 20.26 -34.80 9.66
C VAL A 341 20.30 -34.68 8.12
N ILE A 342 20.50 -33.47 7.59
CA ILE A 342 20.24 -33.18 6.18
C ILE A 342 21.10 -33.97 5.19
N ASP A 343 22.37 -34.26 5.52
CA ASP A 343 23.30 -34.94 4.61
C ASP A 343 24.42 -35.70 5.37
N PRO A 344 25.21 -36.55 4.68
CA PRO A 344 26.32 -37.28 5.30
C PRO A 344 27.41 -36.38 5.90
N ALA A 345 27.65 -35.22 5.30
CA ALA A 345 28.67 -34.28 5.77
C ALA A 345 28.27 -33.67 7.13
N ALA A 346 26.98 -33.40 7.35
CA ALA A 346 26.43 -33.00 8.63
C ALA A 346 26.61 -34.11 9.66
N ALA A 347 26.26 -35.35 9.34
CA ALA A 347 26.45 -36.49 10.25
C ALA A 347 27.92 -36.67 10.66
N GLN A 348 28.85 -36.56 9.70
CA GLN A 348 30.30 -36.63 9.96
C GLN A 348 30.79 -35.47 10.83
N ARG A 349 30.35 -34.23 10.54
CA ARG A 349 30.68 -33.05 11.35
C ARG A 349 30.23 -33.25 12.80
N ILE A 350 28.99 -33.68 13.02
CA ILE A 350 28.45 -33.91 14.36
C ILE A 350 29.26 -34.99 15.09
N ALA A 351 29.58 -36.11 14.42
CA ALA A 351 30.41 -37.17 15.00
C ALA A 351 31.79 -36.66 15.45
N SER A 352 32.39 -35.71 14.72
CA SER A 352 33.68 -35.14 15.07
C SER A 352 33.66 -34.34 16.38
N TYR A 353 32.59 -33.57 16.65
CA TYR A 353 32.43 -32.85 17.92
C TYR A 353 32.24 -33.81 19.10
N VAL A 354 31.50 -34.90 18.90
CA VAL A 354 31.34 -35.95 19.94
C VAL A 354 32.69 -36.56 20.29
N GLY A 355 33.50 -36.91 19.29
CA GLY A 355 34.85 -37.44 19.51
C GLY A 355 35.82 -36.44 20.15
N SER A 356 35.69 -35.14 19.83
CA SER A 356 36.49 -34.08 20.44
C SER A 356 36.22 -33.93 21.95
N CYS A 357 34.95 -34.00 22.37
CA CYS A 357 34.58 -33.97 23.80
C CYS A 357 35.25 -35.11 24.59
N GLU A 358 35.21 -36.33 24.05
CA GLU A 358 35.86 -37.50 24.65
C GLU A 358 37.38 -37.32 24.77
N SER A 359 38.00 -36.79 23.71
CA SER A 359 39.45 -36.52 23.68
C SER A 359 39.89 -35.43 24.66
N ASN A 360 39.03 -34.45 24.93
CA ASN A 360 39.27 -33.39 25.92
C ASN A 360 38.97 -33.83 27.37
N GLY A 361 38.61 -35.09 27.57
CA GLY A 361 38.29 -35.65 28.89
C GLY A 361 36.93 -35.23 29.43
N GLY A 362 36.03 -34.76 28.56
CA GLY A 362 34.59 -34.64 28.85
C GLY A 362 33.93 -36.02 28.98
N LYS A 363 32.64 -36.06 29.32
CA LYS A 363 31.87 -37.31 29.46
C LYS A 363 30.74 -37.35 28.45
N ILE A 364 30.62 -38.46 27.72
CA ILE A 364 29.46 -38.74 26.89
C ILE A 364 28.39 -39.36 27.79
N LEU A 365 27.37 -38.58 28.17
CA LEU A 365 26.27 -39.04 29.03
C LEU A 365 25.22 -39.83 28.23
N LEU A 366 25.05 -39.48 26.95
CA LEU A 366 24.24 -40.21 25.97
C LEU A 366 24.94 -40.16 24.62
N ASP A 367 25.16 -41.31 23.99
CA ASP A 367 25.83 -41.42 22.69
C ASP A 367 24.83 -41.73 21.57
N GLY A 368 24.52 -40.70 20.77
CA GLY A 368 23.61 -40.80 19.63
C GLY A 368 24.22 -41.39 18.36
N ARG A 369 25.54 -41.64 18.30
CA ARG A 369 26.21 -42.20 17.10
C ARG A 369 25.66 -43.58 16.72
N LYS A 370 25.08 -44.30 17.68
CA LYS A 370 24.40 -45.59 17.46
C LYS A 370 23.26 -45.52 16.45
N TRP A 371 22.67 -44.35 16.20
CA TRP A 371 21.64 -44.22 15.18
C TRP A 371 22.19 -44.23 13.76
N GLN A 372 23.47 -43.96 13.54
CA GLN A 372 24.08 -44.01 12.21
C GLN A 372 24.00 -45.42 11.59
N SER A 373 23.86 -46.47 12.41
CA SER A 373 23.63 -47.82 11.91
C SER A 373 22.20 -48.08 11.42
N LYS A 374 21.27 -47.15 11.57
CA LYS A 374 19.86 -47.27 11.12
C LYS A 374 19.66 -46.98 9.62
N SER A 375 20.70 -47.20 8.81
CA SER A 375 20.66 -47.09 7.34
C SER A 375 19.48 -47.88 6.75
N PRO A 376 18.81 -47.40 5.68
CA PRO A 376 19.15 -46.22 4.86
C PRO A 376 18.89 -44.85 5.52
N GLY A 377 19.56 -43.80 5.05
CA GLY A 377 19.41 -42.40 5.54
C GLY A 377 20.53 -41.90 6.48
N PHE A 378 20.45 -40.63 6.87
CA PHE A 378 21.50 -39.90 7.62
C PHE A 378 21.10 -39.69 9.09
N TRP A 379 20.86 -40.79 9.81
CA TRP A 379 20.34 -40.75 11.17
C TRP A 379 21.42 -40.43 12.21
N PHE A 380 21.14 -39.49 13.10
CA PHE A 380 21.98 -39.17 14.26
C PHE A 380 21.12 -39.01 15.51
N GLY A 381 21.42 -39.73 16.57
CA GLY A 381 20.58 -39.76 17.77
C GLY A 381 20.83 -38.61 18.73
N PRO A 382 19.90 -38.36 19.68
CA PRO A 382 20.13 -37.45 20.78
C PRO A 382 21.44 -37.78 21.49
N THR A 383 22.27 -36.76 21.67
CA THR A 383 23.59 -36.89 22.30
C THR A 383 23.70 -35.84 23.40
N VAL A 384 24.17 -36.26 24.57
CA VAL A 384 24.36 -35.37 25.73
C VAL A 384 25.81 -35.46 26.16
N LEU A 385 26.51 -34.32 26.14
CA LEU A 385 27.94 -34.20 26.40
C LEU A 385 28.16 -33.33 27.64
N MET A 386 28.86 -33.84 28.65
CA MET A 386 29.27 -33.07 29.81
C MET A 386 30.70 -32.58 29.61
N HIS A 387 30.88 -31.27 29.63
CA HIS A 387 32.17 -30.62 29.40
C HIS A 387 32.83 -30.20 30.72
N LYS A 388 34.15 -30.12 30.71
CA LYS A 388 34.93 -29.63 31.87
C LYS A 388 35.25 -28.14 31.76
N SER A 389 35.21 -27.60 30.55
CA SER A 389 35.59 -26.23 30.26
C SER A 389 34.59 -25.57 29.31
N PRO A 390 34.22 -24.30 29.54
CA PRO A 390 33.38 -23.55 28.61
C PRO A 390 34.10 -23.18 27.30
N LYS A 391 35.41 -23.46 27.18
CA LYS A 391 36.23 -23.14 26.00
C LYS A 391 36.35 -24.28 24.99
N GLU A 392 35.73 -25.43 25.26
CA GLU A 392 35.77 -26.58 24.35
C GLU A 392 35.00 -26.27 23.06
N ALA A 393 35.48 -26.76 21.90
CA ALA A 393 34.88 -26.44 20.60
C ALA A 393 33.39 -26.76 20.53
N ALA A 394 32.96 -27.91 21.08
CA ALA A 394 31.54 -28.28 21.13
C ALA A 394 30.68 -27.34 22.00
N VAL A 395 31.27 -26.53 22.89
CA VAL A 395 30.57 -25.51 23.69
C VAL A 395 30.54 -24.16 22.96
N VAL A 396 31.57 -23.84 22.19
CA VAL A 396 31.72 -22.52 21.54
C VAL A 396 31.15 -22.49 20.11
N GLU A 397 31.33 -23.57 19.35
CA GLU A 397 31.01 -23.63 17.92
C GLU A 397 29.62 -24.24 17.67
N GLU A 398 28.94 -23.74 16.63
CA GLU A 398 27.65 -24.26 16.19
C GLU A 398 27.80 -25.68 15.60
N ILE A 399 27.22 -26.68 16.26
CA ILE A 399 27.25 -28.09 15.83
C ILE A 399 26.20 -28.34 14.74
N PHE A 400 25.01 -27.75 14.93
CA PHE A 400 23.83 -27.89 14.07
C PHE A 400 23.40 -29.36 13.89
N GLY A 401 23.12 -30.01 15.01
CA GLY A 401 22.77 -31.43 15.14
C GLY A 401 22.20 -31.73 16.53
N PRO A 402 21.72 -32.96 16.81
CA PRO A 402 21.00 -33.29 18.04
C PRO A 402 21.96 -33.54 19.21
N VAL A 403 22.77 -32.53 19.54
CA VAL A 403 23.82 -32.59 20.57
C VAL A 403 23.60 -31.46 21.58
N LEU A 404 23.41 -31.84 22.84
CA LEU A 404 23.34 -30.91 23.98
C LEU A 404 24.64 -30.97 24.77
N SER A 405 25.38 -29.87 24.78
CA SER A 405 26.53 -29.68 25.67
C SER A 405 26.07 -29.22 27.05
N VAL A 406 26.66 -29.75 28.12
CA VAL A 406 26.28 -29.46 29.50
C VAL A 406 27.48 -28.93 30.26
N LEU A 407 27.26 -27.87 31.03
CA LEU A 407 28.19 -27.28 31.98
C LEU A 407 27.52 -27.19 33.36
N GLU A 408 28.27 -27.42 34.42
CA GLU A 408 27.81 -27.21 35.80
C GLU A 408 28.55 -26.00 36.39
N VAL A 409 27.83 -25.10 37.05
CA VAL A 409 28.40 -23.92 37.71
C VAL A 409 27.78 -23.71 39.08
N ASP A 410 28.50 -23.02 39.97
CA ASP A 410 28.05 -22.80 41.35
C ASP A 410 27.03 -21.65 41.51
N SER A 411 26.97 -20.71 40.57
CA SER A 411 26.14 -19.49 40.68
C SER A 411 25.58 -19.00 39.34
N LEU A 412 24.53 -18.19 39.42
CA LEU A 412 23.96 -17.50 38.25
C LEU A 412 24.98 -16.55 37.61
N ASP A 413 25.76 -15.81 38.40
CA ASP A 413 26.79 -14.91 37.85
C ASP A 413 27.82 -15.66 36.99
N ALA A 414 28.18 -16.89 37.38
CA ALA A 414 29.06 -17.72 36.57
C ALA A 414 28.37 -18.19 35.26
N ALA A 415 27.07 -18.50 35.31
CA ALA A 415 26.30 -18.84 34.12
C ALA A 415 26.20 -17.64 33.15
N VAL A 416 25.89 -16.45 33.66
CA VAL A 416 25.85 -15.19 32.91
C VAL A 416 27.22 -14.88 32.30
N ALA A 417 28.32 -15.07 33.03
CA ALA A 417 29.66 -14.85 32.50
C ALA A 417 30.01 -15.79 31.34
N ILE A 418 29.53 -17.04 31.37
CA ILE A 418 29.71 -17.99 30.25
C ILE A 418 28.86 -17.58 29.06
N GLU A 419 27.59 -17.23 29.28
CA GLU A 419 26.68 -16.79 28.21
C GLU A 419 27.22 -15.52 27.53
N ASN A 420 27.65 -14.52 28.30
CA ASN A 420 28.20 -13.26 27.77
C ASN A 420 29.56 -13.43 27.07
N ALA A 421 30.26 -14.55 27.29
CA ALA A 421 31.50 -14.89 26.57
C ALA A 421 31.25 -15.60 25.23
N ASN A 422 29.98 -15.91 24.92
CA ASN A 422 29.59 -16.54 23.67
C ASN A 422 29.88 -15.61 22.48
N PRO A 423 30.61 -16.06 21.44
CA PRO A 423 30.79 -15.26 20.24
C PRO A 423 29.49 -15.04 19.46
N TYR A 424 28.48 -15.87 19.70
CA TYR A 424 27.13 -15.74 19.14
C TYR A 424 26.20 -15.04 20.12
N GLY A 425 25.19 -14.34 19.60
CA GLY A 425 24.22 -13.62 20.40
C GLY A 425 22.80 -13.78 19.86
N ASN A 426 22.44 -14.99 19.41
CA ASN A 426 21.11 -15.24 18.86
C ASN A 426 20.06 -15.31 19.98
N ALA A 427 20.12 -16.35 20.82
CA ALA A 427 19.20 -16.50 21.94
C ALA A 427 19.83 -17.08 23.21
N ALA A 428 19.22 -16.77 24.34
CA ALA A 428 19.48 -17.41 25.63
C ALA A 428 18.18 -17.57 26.41
N ALA A 429 18.14 -18.50 27.37
CA ALA A 429 16.99 -18.61 28.26
C ALA A 429 17.37 -19.02 29.68
N ILE A 430 16.51 -18.69 30.63
CA ILE A 430 16.61 -19.13 32.03
C ILE A 430 15.35 -19.91 32.43
N TYR A 431 15.51 -20.99 33.18
CA TYR A 431 14.42 -21.72 33.82
C TYR A 431 14.49 -21.50 35.32
N THR A 432 13.44 -20.92 35.89
CA THR A 432 13.35 -20.53 37.30
C THR A 432 11.89 -20.29 37.70
N MET A 433 11.58 -20.46 38.98
CA MET A 433 10.27 -20.12 39.56
C MET A 433 10.31 -18.77 40.29
N SER A 434 11.49 -18.16 40.40
CA SER A 434 11.71 -16.85 41.04
C SER A 434 11.59 -15.72 40.03
N GLY A 435 10.62 -14.81 40.27
CA GLY A 435 10.50 -13.58 39.49
C GLY A 435 11.74 -12.67 39.59
N GLN A 436 12.42 -12.64 40.74
CA GLN A 436 13.67 -11.90 40.89
C GLN A 436 14.77 -12.47 40.01
N THR A 437 14.90 -13.79 39.96
CA THR A 437 15.88 -14.47 39.10
C THR A 437 15.56 -14.28 37.62
N ALA A 438 14.27 -14.21 37.25
CA ALA A 438 13.88 -13.91 35.88
C ALA A 438 14.31 -12.49 35.43
N LEU A 439 14.28 -11.49 36.32
CA LEU A 439 14.76 -10.13 36.01
C LEU A 439 16.27 -10.07 35.76
N GLU A 440 17.05 -11.02 36.29
CA GLU A 440 18.49 -11.10 36.04
C GLU A 440 18.83 -11.40 34.57
N THR A 441 17.83 -11.79 33.75
CA THR A 441 18.02 -11.97 32.31
C THR A 441 18.40 -10.69 31.56
N GLU A 442 18.18 -9.51 32.14
CA GLU A 442 18.69 -8.22 31.62
C GLU A 442 20.22 -8.18 31.51
N LYS A 443 20.92 -9.09 32.20
CA LYS A 443 22.38 -9.21 32.15
C LYS A 443 22.91 -10.09 31.01
N LEU A 444 22.03 -10.83 30.33
CA LEU A 444 22.41 -11.73 29.24
C LEU A 444 22.66 -10.94 27.95
N ALA A 445 23.67 -11.34 27.18
CA ALA A 445 24.08 -10.64 25.98
C ALA A 445 23.26 -11.03 24.74
N ALA A 446 22.62 -12.20 24.71
CA ALA A 446 21.85 -12.63 23.54
C ALA A 446 20.70 -11.67 23.15
N GLY A 447 20.41 -11.58 21.85
CA GLY A 447 19.38 -10.69 21.31
C GLY A 447 17.95 -11.14 21.60
N MET A 448 17.72 -12.44 21.81
CA MET A 448 16.40 -13.01 22.11
C MET A 448 16.44 -13.80 23.42
N ILE A 449 15.68 -13.37 24.41
CA ILE A 449 15.73 -13.91 25.77
C ILE A 449 14.43 -14.65 26.11
N GLY A 450 14.56 -15.87 26.63
CA GLY A 450 13.45 -16.68 27.14
C GLY A 450 13.46 -16.81 28.67
N VAL A 451 12.29 -16.75 29.29
CA VAL A 451 12.07 -17.14 30.68
C VAL A 451 11.13 -18.34 30.67
N ASN A 452 11.61 -19.49 31.12
CA ASN A 452 10.91 -20.78 31.06
C ASN A 452 10.50 -21.21 29.63
N ILE A 453 11.22 -20.72 28.61
CA ILE A 453 11.00 -21.00 27.19
C ILE A 453 12.36 -21.14 26.50
N GLY A 454 12.70 -22.32 26.03
CA GLY A 454 14.00 -22.66 25.47
C GLY A 454 14.15 -22.35 23.99
N VAL A 455 13.06 -22.02 23.29
CA VAL A 455 13.08 -21.51 21.93
C VAL A 455 12.33 -20.17 21.88
N PRO A 456 12.95 -19.06 22.33
CA PRO A 456 12.30 -17.75 22.43
C PRO A 456 12.24 -17.04 21.07
N VAL A 457 11.59 -17.65 20.08
CA VAL A 457 11.34 -17.00 18.78
C VAL A 457 10.27 -15.93 18.96
N PRO A 458 10.58 -14.64 18.71
CA PRO A 458 9.57 -13.59 18.75
C PRO A 458 8.48 -13.83 17.71
N ARG A 459 7.26 -13.40 18.02
CA ARG A 459 6.12 -13.42 17.09
C ARG A 459 5.78 -11.99 16.70
N GLU A 460 5.29 -11.80 15.49
CA GLU A 460 4.90 -10.48 15.01
C GLU A 460 3.87 -9.83 15.96
N PRO A 461 3.99 -8.52 16.27
CA PRO A 461 4.80 -7.51 15.59
C PRO A 461 6.29 -7.46 15.98
N PHE A 462 6.74 -8.29 16.94
CA PHE A 462 8.15 -8.37 17.31
C PHE A 462 8.98 -8.99 16.19
N SER A 463 10.23 -8.52 16.07
CA SER A 463 11.11 -8.89 14.97
C SER A 463 12.12 -9.95 15.40
N PHE A 464 12.46 -10.88 14.51
CA PHE A 464 13.52 -11.86 14.74
C PHE A 464 14.89 -11.25 14.42
N GLY A 465 15.76 -11.18 15.43
CA GLY A 465 17.07 -10.57 15.33
C GLY A 465 18.02 -11.00 16.44
N GLY A 466 19.09 -11.71 16.08
CA GLY A 466 20.23 -11.91 16.97
C GLY A 466 21.17 -10.69 16.96
N ILE A 467 22.23 -10.78 17.75
CA ILE A 467 23.34 -9.83 17.76
C ILE A 467 24.69 -10.56 17.63
N LEU A 468 25.81 -9.82 17.71
CA LEU A 468 27.17 -10.37 17.58
C LEU A 468 27.33 -11.17 16.28
N ASN A 469 27.98 -12.34 16.30
CA ASN A 469 28.14 -13.17 15.11
C ASN A 469 26.85 -13.87 14.65
N SER A 470 25.68 -13.52 15.20
CA SER A 470 24.37 -14.03 14.77
C SER A 470 23.62 -13.05 13.86
N LYS A 471 24.10 -11.81 13.68
CA LYS A 471 23.52 -10.83 12.75
C LYS A 471 24.59 -9.89 12.17
N PHE A 472 24.50 -9.63 10.87
CA PHE A 472 25.38 -8.73 10.13
C PHE A 472 24.57 -7.78 9.24
N GLY A 473 25.15 -6.63 8.93
CA GLY A 473 24.58 -5.67 8.00
C GLY A 473 23.74 -4.57 8.65
N ASP A 474 22.49 -4.43 8.19
CA ASP A 474 21.52 -3.41 8.59
C ASP A 474 21.15 -3.57 10.08
N SER A 475 20.83 -2.45 10.73
CA SER A 475 20.39 -2.45 12.14
C SER A 475 19.00 -3.05 12.31
N SER A 476 18.20 -3.11 11.25
CA SER A 476 16.90 -3.79 11.21
C SER A 476 16.98 -5.28 11.57
N ASP A 477 15.80 -5.87 11.75
CA ASP A 477 15.57 -7.29 12.00
C ASP A 477 14.72 -7.89 10.87
N ILE A 478 14.63 -9.22 10.77
CA ILE A 478 14.16 -9.87 9.52
C ILE A 478 12.64 -9.99 9.38
N THR A 479 11.89 -10.04 10.48
CA THR A 479 10.43 -10.10 10.53
C THR A 479 9.84 -8.86 11.20
N GLY A 480 8.52 -8.80 11.39
CA GLY A 480 7.85 -7.74 12.15
C GLY A 480 8.10 -6.34 11.58
N GLU A 481 8.12 -5.34 12.45
CA GLU A 481 8.43 -3.96 12.07
C GLU A 481 9.85 -3.79 11.51
N GLY A 482 10.82 -4.57 12.02
CA GLY A 482 12.19 -4.56 11.53
C GLY A 482 12.27 -4.92 10.05
N GLY A 483 11.52 -5.96 9.65
CA GLY A 483 11.43 -6.41 8.27
C GLY A 483 10.78 -5.36 7.37
N ILE A 484 9.71 -4.70 7.85
CA ILE A 484 9.08 -3.58 7.13
C ILE A 484 10.11 -2.46 6.91
N ASN A 485 10.85 -2.06 7.95
CA ASN A 485 11.86 -0.99 7.85
C ASN A 485 13.02 -1.36 6.92
N PHE A 486 13.35 -2.65 6.80
CA PHE A 486 14.36 -3.14 5.87
C PHE A 486 13.89 -3.08 4.41
N TRP A 487 12.66 -3.50 4.13
CA TRP A 487 12.12 -3.54 2.76
C TRP A 487 11.48 -2.23 2.29
N LEU A 488 11.17 -1.34 3.23
CA LEU A 488 10.44 -0.10 3.00
C LEU A 488 10.96 1.00 3.96
N PRO A 489 12.21 1.47 3.79
CA PRO A 489 12.76 2.51 4.65
C PRO A 489 11.91 3.78 4.58
N GLY A 490 11.78 4.44 5.74
CA GLY A 490 11.13 5.74 5.82
C GLY A 490 11.98 6.82 5.17
N GLN A 491 11.35 7.64 4.33
CA GLN A 491 11.87 8.91 3.87
C GLN A 491 11.14 10.01 4.64
N ILE A 492 11.90 10.92 5.25
CA ILE A 492 11.34 12.11 5.88
C ILE A 492 11.27 13.21 4.82
N GLU A 493 10.07 13.63 4.51
CA GLU A 493 9.80 14.80 3.68
C GLU A 493 9.48 15.95 4.64
N LEU A 494 10.46 16.86 4.80
CA LEU A 494 10.28 18.10 5.53
C LEU A 494 9.72 19.14 4.57
N GLU A 495 8.53 19.59 4.87
CA GLU A 495 7.88 20.66 4.15
C GLU A 495 7.87 21.90 5.03
N ALA A 496 9.01 22.58 5.05
CA ALA A 496 9.10 23.94 5.59
C ALA A 496 8.72 24.90 4.48
N ASN A 497 7.78 25.81 4.74
CA ASN A 497 7.40 26.97 3.89
C ASN A 497 8.40 27.30 2.76
N ALA A 498 8.36 26.49 1.71
CA ALA A 498 9.01 26.65 0.42
C ALA A 498 7.89 26.39 -0.57
N SER A 499 6.95 27.34 -0.65
CA SER A 499 5.85 27.39 -1.62
C SER A 499 4.87 26.20 -1.68
N CYS A 500 5.03 25.12 -0.90
CA CYS A 500 4.08 24.01 -0.88
C CYS A 500 3.19 23.95 0.36
N ALA A 501 3.57 24.66 1.44
CA ALA A 501 2.69 24.87 2.59
C ALA A 501 1.47 25.66 2.14
N ALA A 502 0.38 24.91 1.98
CA ALA A 502 -0.84 25.37 1.36
C ALA A 502 -0.59 25.86 -0.09
N THR A 503 -1.27 25.24 -1.05
CA THR A 503 -2.17 26.11 -1.79
C THR A 503 -3.01 26.82 -0.72
N ALA A 504 -2.53 27.96 -0.22
CA ALA A 504 -3.42 29.01 0.18
C ALA A 504 -4.21 29.20 -1.10
N TRP A 505 -5.34 28.52 -1.19
CA TRP A 505 -6.25 28.65 -2.30
C TRP A 505 -6.54 30.13 -2.28
N ARG A 506 -5.84 30.89 -3.14
CA ARG A 506 -6.08 32.30 -3.29
C ARG A 506 -7.41 32.33 -4.03
N THR A 507 -8.48 32.34 -3.25
CA THR A 507 -9.82 32.43 -3.77
C THR A 507 -9.93 33.81 -4.37
N HIS A 508 -10.14 33.85 -5.68
CA HIS A 508 -10.45 35.08 -6.37
C HIS A 508 -11.94 35.07 -6.72
N LEU A 509 -12.55 36.24 -6.69
CA LEU A 509 -13.91 36.46 -7.16
C LEU A 509 -13.83 37.44 -8.31
N ALA A 510 -14.34 37.10 -9.48
CA ALA A 510 -14.38 38.02 -10.61
C ALA A 510 -15.82 38.55 -10.77
N ALA A 511 -15.97 39.87 -10.81
CA ALA A 511 -17.26 40.52 -10.98
C ALA A 511 -17.33 41.23 -12.33
N ALA A 512 -18.32 40.84 -13.15
CA ALA A 512 -18.63 41.51 -14.39
C ALA A 512 -19.20 42.90 -14.09
N ARG A 513 -18.76 43.93 -14.81
CA ARG A 513 -19.31 45.29 -14.65
C ARG A 513 -19.96 45.75 -15.94
N PHE A 514 -21.29 45.63 -15.98
CA PHE A 514 -22.07 45.97 -17.15
C PHE A 514 -22.43 47.47 -17.27
N TYR A 515 -22.90 48.09 -16.18
CA TYR A 515 -23.41 49.46 -16.18
C TYR A 515 -23.39 50.09 -14.78
N ASP A 516 -23.08 51.38 -14.66
CA ASP A 516 -22.96 52.10 -13.38
C ASP A 516 -23.89 53.32 -13.27
N SER A 517 -25.00 53.34 -14.03
CA SER A 517 -25.90 54.49 -14.23
C SER A 517 -25.40 55.59 -15.17
N ARG A 518 -24.14 55.56 -15.63
CA ARG A 518 -23.55 56.59 -16.51
C ARG A 518 -22.87 56.02 -17.76
N SER A 519 -22.27 54.83 -17.68
CA SER A 519 -21.47 54.26 -18.77
C SER A 519 -21.51 52.73 -18.78
N HIS A 520 -21.37 52.13 -19.96
CA HIS A 520 -21.11 50.70 -20.17
C HIS A 520 -19.62 50.38 -20.34
N HIS A 521 -18.74 51.39 -20.43
CA HIS A 521 -17.29 51.21 -20.51
C HIS A 521 -16.69 51.09 -19.10
N LEU A 522 -16.93 49.94 -18.47
CA LEU A 522 -16.49 49.64 -17.11
C LEU A 522 -15.58 48.42 -17.09
N ASN A 523 -14.51 48.54 -16.31
CA ASN A 523 -13.60 47.44 -16.07
C ASN A 523 -14.22 46.43 -15.08
N SER A 524 -14.30 45.16 -15.46
CA SER A 524 -14.58 44.06 -14.55
C SER A 524 -13.51 44.01 -13.45
N THR A 525 -13.90 43.60 -12.26
CA THR A 525 -13.00 43.62 -11.09
C THR A 525 -12.80 42.22 -10.56
N VAL A 526 -11.54 41.81 -10.45
CA VAL A 526 -11.13 40.60 -9.75
C VAL A 526 -10.77 41.01 -8.33
N TYR A 527 -11.37 40.34 -7.36
CA TYR A 527 -11.10 40.47 -5.94
C TYR A 527 -10.29 39.27 -5.47
N ARG A 528 -9.46 39.46 -4.45
CA ARG A 528 -8.69 38.41 -3.77
C ARG A 528 -9.19 38.26 -2.34
N TRP A 529 -9.36 37.02 -1.89
CA TRP A 529 -9.71 36.73 -0.50
C TRP A 529 -8.52 36.95 0.42
N GLU A 530 -8.64 37.90 1.34
CA GLU A 530 -7.63 38.25 2.34
C GLU A 530 -8.29 38.44 3.71
N ASP A 531 -7.74 37.80 4.74
CA ASP A 531 -8.11 38.00 6.15
C ASP A 531 -9.62 38.01 6.46
N GLY A 532 -10.39 37.16 5.76
CA GLY A 532 -11.83 36.99 6.00
C GLY A 532 -12.75 37.86 5.14
N ARG A 533 -12.23 38.58 4.13
CA ARG A 533 -13.02 39.38 3.17
C ARG A 533 -12.41 39.39 1.76
N PHE A 534 -13.19 39.83 0.77
CA PHE A 534 -12.71 40.03 -0.61
C PHE A 534 -12.23 41.47 -0.82
N GLU A 535 -10.97 41.63 -1.22
CA GLU A 535 -10.34 42.93 -1.51
C GLU A 535 -10.13 43.10 -3.02
N PRO A 536 -10.32 44.30 -3.60
CA PRO A 536 -10.02 44.54 -5.01
C PRO A 536 -8.56 44.20 -5.34
N HIS A 537 -8.35 43.31 -6.31
CA HIS A 537 -7.02 42.80 -6.69
C HIS A 537 -6.59 43.29 -8.07
N GLN A 538 -7.49 43.21 -9.06
CA GLN A 538 -7.19 43.59 -10.43
C GLN A 538 -8.43 44.15 -11.15
N HIS A 539 -8.22 45.11 -12.05
CA HIS A 539 -9.23 45.54 -13.01
C HIS A 539 -8.90 45.01 -14.40
N LEU A 540 -9.90 44.39 -15.05
CA LEU A 540 -9.80 43.88 -16.42
C LEU A 540 -10.41 44.90 -17.37
N GLY A 541 -9.68 45.22 -18.44
CA GLY A 541 -10.14 46.16 -19.46
C GLY A 541 -11.30 45.61 -20.27
N THR A 542 -12.51 45.71 -19.74
CA THR A 542 -13.75 45.21 -20.35
C THR A 542 -14.69 46.35 -20.73
N SER A 543 -15.67 46.06 -21.57
CA SER A 543 -16.72 47.01 -21.95
C SER A 543 -18.02 46.26 -22.19
N GLY A 544 -19.06 46.56 -21.42
CA GLY A 544 -20.34 45.87 -21.52
C GLY A 544 -20.31 44.43 -21.03
N ALA A 545 -19.41 44.08 -20.10
CA ALA A 545 -19.30 42.74 -19.54
C ALA A 545 -20.58 42.37 -18.77
N TRP A 546 -21.28 41.35 -19.25
CA TRP A 546 -22.54 40.86 -18.69
C TRP A 546 -22.33 39.64 -17.78
N ALA A 547 -21.50 38.70 -18.22
CA ALA A 547 -21.19 37.45 -17.52
C ALA A 547 -19.71 37.10 -17.62
N LEU A 548 -19.24 36.20 -16.75
CA LEU A 548 -17.84 35.77 -16.67
C LEU A 548 -17.78 34.28 -16.36
N CYS A 549 -17.05 33.51 -17.15
CA CYS A 549 -16.76 32.11 -16.82
C CYS A 549 -15.28 31.87 -16.64
N SER A 550 -14.96 31.14 -15.59
CA SER A 550 -13.60 30.82 -15.18
C SER A 550 -13.33 29.34 -15.37
N PHE A 551 -12.19 28.98 -15.98
CA PHE A 551 -11.96 27.59 -16.37
C PHE A 551 -10.48 27.23 -16.45
N ARG A 552 -10.21 25.91 -16.55
CA ARG A 552 -8.87 25.36 -16.76
C ARG A 552 -8.81 24.46 -17.98
N VAL A 553 -7.85 24.72 -18.85
CA VAL A 553 -7.53 23.87 -19.99
C VAL A 553 -6.02 23.81 -20.18
N ALA A 554 -5.50 22.64 -20.53
CA ALA A 554 -4.06 22.39 -20.77
C ALA A 554 -3.14 22.90 -19.64
N GLY A 555 -3.56 22.79 -18.37
CA GLY A 555 -2.78 23.20 -17.21
C GLY A 555 -2.72 24.71 -16.94
N HIS A 556 -3.48 25.53 -17.69
CA HIS A 556 -3.58 26.97 -17.49
C HIS A 556 -4.98 27.37 -17.01
N SER A 557 -5.06 28.42 -16.19
CA SER A 557 -6.34 29.00 -15.73
C SER A 557 -6.69 30.21 -16.58
N PHE A 558 -7.97 30.37 -16.90
CA PHE A 558 -8.47 31.43 -17.76
C PHE A 558 -9.76 32.03 -17.20
N LEU A 559 -10.09 33.22 -17.69
CA LEU A 559 -11.35 33.92 -17.45
C LEU A 559 -11.86 34.46 -18.78
N ALA A 560 -13.01 33.96 -19.25
CA ALA A 560 -13.71 34.48 -20.42
C ALA A 560 -14.77 35.49 -20.01
N VAL A 561 -14.99 36.51 -20.84
CA VAL A 561 -15.96 37.57 -20.58
C VAL A 561 -17.02 37.61 -21.66
N ALA A 562 -18.29 37.49 -21.29
CA ALA A 562 -19.40 37.73 -22.20
C ALA A 562 -19.65 39.24 -22.31
N SER A 563 -19.25 39.84 -23.42
CA SER A 563 -19.42 41.30 -23.64
C SER A 563 -20.69 41.56 -24.42
N PHE A 564 -21.76 42.03 -23.76
CA PHE A 564 -23.10 42.14 -24.36
C PHE A 564 -23.33 43.47 -25.10
N PHE A 565 -23.08 44.61 -24.45
CA PHE A 565 -23.43 45.92 -24.99
C PHE A 565 -22.55 47.04 -24.42
N ASP A 566 -21.91 47.83 -25.29
CA ASP A 566 -20.96 48.88 -24.91
C ASP A 566 -21.59 50.28 -24.81
N GLY A 567 -22.92 50.38 -24.88
CA GLY A 567 -23.63 51.66 -24.94
C GLY A 567 -23.94 52.14 -26.36
N LYS A 568 -23.34 51.53 -27.40
CA LYS A 568 -23.56 51.90 -28.81
C LYS A 568 -23.93 50.72 -29.70
N ARG A 569 -23.31 49.55 -29.51
CA ARG A 569 -23.49 48.36 -30.35
C ARG A 569 -23.44 47.08 -29.54
N ARG A 570 -24.09 46.03 -30.05
CA ARG A 570 -24.09 44.67 -29.47
C ARG A 570 -23.09 43.71 -30.10
N GLN A 571 -22.56 43.99 -31.30
CA GLN A 571 -21.56 43.14 -31.95
C GLN A 571 -20.18 43.30 -31.30
N LEU A 572 -20.02 42.69 -30.13
CA LEU A 572 -18.80 42.74 -29.32
C LEU A 572 -18.15 41.37 -29.25
N ALA A 573 -16.84 41.36 -29.45
CA ALA A 573 -15.98 40.21 -29.21
C ALA A 573 -15.82 39.97 -27.71
N SER A 574 -15.68 38.71 -27.32
CA SER A 574 -15.51 38.28 -25.94
C SER A 574 -14.02 38.10 -25.62
N PRO A 575 -13.42 38.95 -24.77
CA PRO A 575 -12.04 38.76 -24.37
C PRO A 575 -11.89 37.55 -23.45
N VAL A 576 -10.79 36.82 -23.63
CA VAL A 576 -10.34 35.75 -22.76
C VAL A 576 -9.01 36.18 -22.15
N TYR A 577 -8.92 36.10 -20.83
CA TYR A 577 -7.71 36.37 -20.07
C TYR A 577 -7.12 35.07 -19.55
N ARG A 578 -5.79 34.98 -19.51
CA ARG A 578 -5.04 33.85 -18.96
C ARG A 578 -4.36 34.29 -17.67
N TRP A 579 -4.43 33.44 -16.65
CA TRP A 579 -3.70 33.66 -15.41
C TRP A 579 -2.19 33.50 -15.64
N ASP A 580 -1.44 34.54 -15.30
CA ASP A 580 0.01 34.52 -15.26
C ASP A 580 0.49 34.48 -13.80
N ALA A 581 1.02 33.33 -13.40
CA ALA A 581 1.54 33.11 -12.06
C ALA A 581 2.78 33.98 -11.75
N GLY A 582 3.52 34.42 -12.77
CA GLY A 582 4.69 35.29 -12.59
C GLY A 582 4.31 36.72 -12.21
N THR A 583 3.14 37.18 -12.66
CA THR A 583 2.63 38.53 -12.38
C THR A 583 1.46 38.56 -11.40
N ASP A 584 0.99 37.40 -10.92
CA ASP A 584 -0.16 37.25 -10.02
C ASP A 584 -1.42 37.94 -10.57
N SER A 585 -1.63 37.87 -11.88
CA SER A 585 -2.70 38.61 -12.56
C SER A 585 -3.23 37.89 -13.81
N PHE A 586 -4.45 38.24 -14.22
CA PHE A 586 -5.04 37.83 -15.50
C PHE A 586 -4.55 38.74 -16.63
N VAL A 587 -3.84 38.17 -17.59
CA VAL A 587 -3.32 38.89 -18.77
C VAL A 587 -4.19 38.57 -19.98
N TRP A 588 -4.46 39.55 -20.84
CA TRP A 588 -5.22 39.32 -22.07
C TRP A 588 -4.58 38.21 -22.91
N HIS A 589 -5.38 37.25 -23.36
CA HIS A 589 -4.91 36.09 -24.11
C HIS A 589 -5.40 36.11 -25.56
N GLN A 590 -6.69 36.31 -25.77
CA GLN A 590 -7.29 36.42 -27.11
C GLN A 590 -8.69 37.03 -27.04
N ASP A 591 -9.17 37.57 -28.16
CA ASP A 591 -10.58 37.91 -28.33
C ASP A 591 -11.28 36.83 -29.17
N LEU A 592 -12.45 36.40 -28.72
CA LEU A 592 -13.31 35.45 -29.43
C LEU A 592 -14.33 36.19 -30.28
N ALA A 593 -14.51 35.74 -31.52
CA ALA A 593 -15.42 36.33 -32.50
C ALA A 593 -16.90 36.01 -32.17
N THR A 594 -17.38 36.61 -31.08
CA THR A 594 -18.76 36.57 -30.61
C THR A 594 -19.53 37.81 -31.05
N GLU A 595 -20.86 37.75 -30.94
CA GLU A 595 -21.77 38.82 -31.36
C GLU A 595 -22.68 39.32 -30.23
N GLY A 596 -22.08 39.76 -29.13
CA GLY A 596 -22.83 40.27 -27.98
C GLY A 596 -23.43 39.15 -27.13
N PRO A 597 -22.61 38.24 -26.58
CA PRO A 597 -23.12 37.19 -25.73
C PRO A 597 -23.59 37.77 -24.39
N LYS A 598 -24.68 37.19 -23.88
CA LYS A 598 -25.17 37.44 -22.53
C LYS A 598 -24.53 36.51 -21.52
N ASP A 599 -24.09 35.33 -21.96
CA ASP A 599 -23.52 34.36 -21.06
C ASP A 599 -22.41 33.53 -21.71
N VAL A 600 -21.56 32.92 -20.90
CA VAL A 600 -20.42 32.08 -21.32
C VAL A 600 -20.20 30.95 -20.34
N GLU A 601 -20.01 29.73 -20.83
CA GLU A 601 -19.64 28.59 -20.00
C GLU A 601 -18.57 27.67 -20.59
N TYR A 602 -17.91 26.90 -19.72
CA TYR A 602 -16.83 25.99 -20.09
C TYR A 602 -17.17 24.53 -19.85
N LEU A 603 -17.04 23.72 -20.91
CA LEU A 603 -17.06 22.27 -20.85
C LEU A 603 -15.62 21.75 -20.70
N ALA A 604 -15.39 20.86 -19.73
CA ALA A 604 -14.07 20.30 -19.40
C ALA A 604 -13.39 19.51 -20.53
N MET A 605 -14.11 19.18 -21.60
CA MET A 605 -13.59 18.76 -22.92
C MET A 605 -12.81 19.84 -23.68
N GLY A 606 -12.58 21.02 -23.10
CA GLY A 606 -11.84 22.10 -23.72
C GLY A 606 -12.68 22.97 -24.66
N VAL A 607 -14.00 23.01 -24.45
CA VAL A 607 -14.94 23.78 -25.28
C VAL A 607 -15.54 24.91 -24.46
N LEU A 608 -15.44 26.15 -24.94
CA LEU A 608 -16.18 27.29 -24.43
C LEU A 608 -17.45 27.47 -25.24
N ALA A 609 -18.57 27.74 -24.57
CA ALA A 609 -19.86 28.03 -25.19
C ALA A 609 -20.33 29.41 -24.79
N PHE A 610 -20.80 30.21 -25.75
CA PHE A 610 -21.29 31.57 -25.52
C PHE A 610 -22.75 31.65 -25.95
N ALA A 611 -23.63 32.10 -25.05
CA ALA A 611 -25.04 32.35 -25.35
C ALA A 611 -25.18 33.72 -26.03
N GLU A 612 -25.40 33.74 -27.35
CA GLU A 612 -25.51 34.98 -28.12
C GLU A 612 -26.96 35.47 -28.22
N SER A 613 -27.16 36.74 -27.89
CA SER A 613 -28.43 37.44 -28.04
C SER A 613 -28.30 38.55 -29.08
N ILE A 614 -28.38 38.17 -30.35
CA ILE A 614 -28.34 39.13 -31.45
C ILE A 614 -29.63 39.95 -31.43
N ALA A 615 -29.50 41.28 -31.50
CA ALA A 615 -30.61 42.23 -31.63
C ALA A 615 -31.36 42.03 -32.96
N ASP A 616 -32.27 41.06 -32.97
CA ASP A 616 -33.29 40.77 -33.97
C ASP A 616 -32.99 39.52 -34.84
N LYS A 617 -33.60 38.41 -34.39
CA LYS A 617 -34.15 37.27 -35.18
C LYS A 617 -33.38 35.96 -35.33
N VAL A 618 -32.13 35.82 -34.90
CA VAL A 618 -31.49 34.49 -34.74
C VAL A 618 -30.61 34.52 -33.49
N GLY A 619 -31.04 33.85 -32.42
CA GLY A 619 -30.16 33.52 -31.30
C GLY A 619 -29.31 32.31 -31.65
N GLN A 620 -28.07 32.27 -31.21
CA GLN A 620 -27.19 31.13 -31.45
C GLN A 620 -26.32 30.92 -30.23
N CYS A 621 -25.96 29.67 -29.93
CA CYS A 621 -24.87 29.40 -29.01
C CYS A 621 -23.61 29.12 -29.82
N ARG A 622 -22.59 29.98 -29.71
CA ARG A 622 -21.31 29.77 -30.39
C ARG A 622 -20.37 29.03 -29.49
N THR A 623 -19.75 27.99 -30.02
CA THR A 623 -18.78 27.20 -29.28
C THR A 623 -17.39 27.36 -29.88
N PHE A 624 -16.38 27.33 -29.04
CA PHE A 624 -14.96 27.44 -29.40
C PHE A 624 -14.19 26.32 -28.73
N ARG A 625 -13.40 25.57 -29.49
CA ARG A 625 -12.58 24.49 -28.94
C ARG A 625 -11.14 24.93 -28.72
N TRP A 626 -10.52 24.38 -27.69
CA TRP A 626 -9.09 24.46 -27.47
C TRP A 626 -8.34 23.62 -28.51
N LYS A 627 -7.44 24.23 -29.27
CA LYS A 627 -6.76 23.54 -30.38
C LYS A 627 -5.64 22.59 -29.94
N GLY A 628 -5.03 22.80 -28.77
CA GLY A 628 -4.05 21.87 -28.19
C GLY A 628 -2.63 21.91 -28.78
N ASP A 629 -2.43 22.43 -30.00
CA ASP A 629 -1.14 22.53 -30.69
C ASP A 629 -0.70 24.00 -30.90
N GLY A 630 0.51 24.35 -30.42
CA GLY A 630 1.10 25.70 -30.53
C GLY A 630 0.82 26.63 -29.35
N ASP A 631 0.59 27.93 -29.61
CA ASP A 631 0.42 29.03 -28.61
C ASP A 631 -0.82 28.90 -27.70
N GLY A 632 -1.57 27.80 -27.80
CA GLY A 632 -2.74 27.52 -26.95
C GLY A 632 -3.89 28.50 -27.17
N ARG A 633 -4.52 28.49 -28.35
CA ARG A 633 -5.66 29.35 -28.69
C ARG A 633 -6.95 28.56 -28.84
N PHE A 634 -8.08 29.24 -28.65
CA PHE A 634 -9.38 28.69 -29.01
C PHE A 634 -9.75 29.07 -30.45
N GLU A 635 -10.34 28.12 -31.18
CA GLU A 635 -10.87 28.33 -32.52
C GLU A 635 -12.38 28.06 -32.55
N PRO A 636 -13.15 28.72 -33.44
CA PRO A 636 -14.56 28.42 -33.61
C PRO A 636 -14.76 26.92 -33.89
N LEU A 637 -15.65 26.29 -33.12
CA LEU A 637 -15.99 24.88 -33.26
C LEU A 637 -17.27 24.71 -34.07
N GLN A 638 -18.39 25.16 -33.52
CA GLN A 638 -19.70 25.08 -34.13
C GLN A 638 -20.62 26.18 -33.61
N VAL A 639 -21.68 26.44 -34.37
CA VAL A 639 -22.77 27.32 -33.99
C VAL A 639 -24.01 26.46 -33.78
N LEU A 640 -24.47 26.37 -32.55
CA LEU A 640 -25.68 25.64 -32.22
C LEU A 640 -26.90 26.50 -32.58
N PRO A 641 -27.84 25.97 -33.40
CA PRO A 641 -29.05 26.67 -33.78
C PRO A 641 -30.02 26.70 -32.59
N THR A 642 -29.85 27.67 -31.70
CA THR A 642 -30.72 27.87 -30.53
C THR A 642 -31.79 28.91 -30.83
N GLY A 643 -32.80 29.05 -29.96
CA GLY A 643 -33.54 30.31 -29.86
C GLY A 643 -32.64 31.45 -29.33
N PRO A 644 -33.16 32.67 -29.12
CA PRO A 644 -32.47 33.73 -28.38
C PRO A 644 -32.02 33.22 -27.01
N ALA A 645 -30.74 32.85 -26.92
CA ALA A 645 -30.14 32.27 -25.72
C ALA A 645 -29.82 33.39 -24.73
N PHE A 646 -30.19 33.17 -23.48
CA PHE A 646 -30.00 34.09 -22.37
C PHE A 646 -28.98 33.61 -21.37
N ASP A 647 -28.91 32.29 -21.20
CA ASP A 647 -28.05 31.59 -20.25
C ASP A 647 -27.55 30.31 -20.90
N VAL A 648 -26.37 29.87 -20.50
CA VAL A 648 -25.79 28.60 -20.89
C VAL A 648 -25.10 28.01 -19.67
N GLU A 649 -25.37 26.76 -19.34
CA GLU A 649 -24.83 26.13 -18.14
C GLU A 649 -24.20 24.79 -18.44
N ALA A 650 -22.93 24.63 -18.11
CA ALA A 650 -22.17 23.41 -18.34
C ALA A 650 -22.31 22.45 -17.15
N PHE A 651 -22.45 21.15 -17.44
CA PHE A 651 -22.59 20.12 -16.41
C PHE A 651 -21.86 18.84 -16.80
N ALA A 652 -21.65 17.93 -15.84
CA ALA A 652 -21.12 16.60 -16.11
C ALA A 652 -21.93 15.53 -15.37
N PHE A 653 -22.36 14.49 -16.10
CA PHE A 653 -23.22 13.40 -15.61
C PHE A 653 -22.72 12.05 -16.11
N ALA A 654 -22.52 11.08 -15.21
CA ALA A 654 -22.13 9.70 -15.55
C ALA A 654 -20.89 9.54 -16.47
N GLY A 655 -19.99 10.54 -16.49
CA GLY A 655 -18.81 10.56 -17.37
C GLY A 655 -19.04 11.20 -18.73
N GLU A 656 -20.26 11.68 -19.01
CA GLU A 656 -20.61 12.53 -20.15
C GLU A 656 -20.68 13.99 -19.69
N GLU A 657 -20.15 14.93 -20.47
CA GLU A 657 -20.32 16.36 -20.23
C GLU A 657 -21.52 16.85 -21.03
N GLY A 658 -22.19 17.90 -20.60
CA GLY A 658 -23.30 18.49 -21.34
C GLY A 658 -23.49 19.95 -20.99
N MET A 659 -24.47 20.55 -21.64
CA MET A 659 -24.73 21.96 -21.59
C MET A 659 -26.23 22.22 -21.72
N VAL A 660 -26.78 22.98 -20.79
CA VAL A 660 -28.14 23.54 -20.89
C VAL A 660 -28.02 24.90 -21.56
N VAL A 661 -28.89 25.18 -22.52
CA VAL A 661 -29.06 26.54 -23.04
C VAL A 661 -30.47 26.99 -22.67
N VAL A 662 -30.54 28.05 -21.86
CA VAL A 662 -31.79 28.67 -21.48
C VAL A 662 -32.08 29.77 -22.48
N HIS A 663 -33.23 29.68 -23.13
CA HIS A 663 -33.72 30.73 -24.01
C HIS A 663 -34.90 31.44 -23.35
N GLU A 664 -35.26 32.60 -23.90
CA GLU A 664 -36.47 33.32 -23.49
C GLU A 664 -37.65 32.37 -23.38
N ASP A 665 -37.74 31.51 -24.39
CA ASP A 665 -38.92 30.75 -24.72
C ASP A 665 -38.94 29.29 -24.18
N GLY A 666 -38.03 28.89 -23.29
CA GLY A 666 -37.84 27.47 -22.92
C GLY A 666 -36.37 27.05 -22.74
N VAL A 667 -36.11 25.74 -22.84
CA VAL A 667 -34.80 25.14 -22.53
C VAL A 667 -34.41 24.07 -23.55
N ASP A 668 -33.16 24.14 -24.02
CA ASP A 668 -32.50 23.07 -24.76
C ASP A 668 -31.36 22.46 -23.94
N VAL A 669 -31.19 21.14 -24.03
CA VAL A 669 -30.17 20.41 -23.25
C VAL A 669 -29.35 19.53 -24.18
N TYR A 670 -28.08 19.87 -24.34
CA TYR A 670 -27.13 19.19 -25.21
C TYR A 670 -26.17 18.34 -24.37
N VAL A 671 -25.84 17.13 -24.81
CA VAL A 671 -24.81 16.29 -24.17
C VAL A 671 -23.67 16.07 -25.16
N ALA A 672 -22.43 16.19 -24.70
CA ALA A 672 -21.21 16.12 -25.46
C ALA A 672 -20.73 14.66 -25.60
N GLU A 673 -21.20 13.96 -26.64
CA GLU A 673 -20.51 12.76 -27.13
C GLU A 673 -19.69 13.13 -28.38
N TRP A 674 -18.35 13.15 -28.25
CA TRP A 674 -17.31 13.16 -29.33
C TRP A 674 -17.61 13.91 -30.66
N LEU A 675 -18.25 15.09 -30.58
CA LEU A 675 -18.28 16.17 -31.59
C LEU A 675 -19.48 16.25 -32.57
N GLU A 676 -20.72 15.89 -32.18
CA GLU A 676 -21.98 16.30 -32.86
C GLU A 676 -23.13 16.43 -31.81
N MET A 677 -23.70 17.62 -31.57
CA MET A 677 -24.71 17.81 -30.50
C MET A 677 -26.15 18.08 -31.01
N GLU A 678 -27.08 17.12 -30.82
CA GLU A 678 -28.55 17.36 -30.70
C GLU A 678 -29.22 16.35 -29.70
N LEU A 679 -29.86 16.91 -28.64
CA LEU A 679 -30.89 16.52 -27.60
C LEU A 679 -31.27 15.03 -27.30
N LYS A 680 -31.79 14.53 -26.14
CA LYS A 680 -32.30 15.02 -24.81
C LYS A 680 -32.51 13.80 -23.86
N GLY A 681 -32.26 13.89 -22.54
CA GLY A 681 -32.41 12.75 -21.57
C GLY A 681 -32.85 13.11 -20.13
N PHE A 682 -33.57 14.23 -19.96
CA PHE A 682 -33.98 14.71 -18.64
C PHE A 682 -35.47 14.57 -18.40
N LYS A 683 -35.83 14.09 -17.21
CA LYS A 683 -37.21 13.94 -16.74
C LYS A 683 -37.58 15.07 -15.80
N LEU A 684 -38.65 15.81 -16.07
CA LEU A 684 -39.17 16.78 -15.11
C LEU A 684 -39.70 16.05 -13.86
N LEU A 685 -39.12 16.32 -12.70
CA LEU A 685 -39.55 15.75 -11.43
C LEU A 685 -40.51 16.65 -10.67
N GLN A 686 -40.20 17.94 -10.61
CA GLN A 686 -40.93 18.86 -9.75
C GLN A 686 -40.94 20.27 -10.33
N LYS A 687 -42.04 20.96 -10.07
CA LYS A 687 -42.23 22.38 -10.34
C LYS A 687 -42.42 23.10 -9.01
N LEU A 688 -41.49 23.99 -8.66
CA LEU A 688 -41.48 24.74 -7.41
C LEU A 688 -41.79 26.20 -7.68
N GLU A 689 -42.77 26.79 -6.99
CA GLU A 689 -43.03 28.22 -7.14
C GLU A 689 -41.95 29.03 -6.41
N VAL A 690 -41.19 29.81 -7.18
CA VAL A 690 -40.12 30.69 -6.68
C VAL A 690 -40.43 32.13 -7.12
N ARG A 691 -39.82 33.12 -6.47
CA ARG A 691 -39.92 34.51 -6.94
C ARG A 691 -38.55 34.94 -7.42
N HIS A 692 -38.51 35.59 -8.59
CA HIS A 692 -37.30 36.22 -9.15
C HIS A 692 -36.13 35.29 -9.53
N GLY A 693 -36.32 33.98 -9.71
CA GLY A 693 -35.25 33.08 -10.18
C GLY A 693 -34.98 33.24 -11.69
N ARG A 694 -33.71 33.18 -12.12
CA ARG A 694 -33.28 33.46 -13.51
C ARG A 694 -32.20 32.52 -14.05
N ASP A 695 -31.90 31.47 -13.31
CA ASP A 695 -30.65 30.74 -13.39
C ASP A 695 -30.92 29.24 -13.57
N ALA A 696 -29.94 28.50 -14.08
CA ALA A 696 -29.98 27.05 -14.24
C ALA A 696 -28.83 26.40 -13.46
N GLU A 697 -29.17 25.69 -12.38
CA GLU A 697 -28.15 25.15 -11.47
C GLU A 697 -28.11 23.62 -11.55
N HIS A 698 -26.90 23.07 -11.70
CA HIS A 698 -26.63 21.64 -11.56
C HIS A 698 -26.37 21.29 -10.10
N LEU A 699 -26.98 20.19 -9.63
CA LEU A 699 -26.68 19.61 -8.32
C LEU A 699 -26.69 18.08 -8.35
N ALA A 700 -25.74 17.48 -7.62
CA ALA A 700 -25.67 16.04 -7.40
C ALA A 700 -26.07 15.68 -5.96
N TRP A 701 -27.03 14.76 -5.78
CA TRP A 701 -27.51 14.32 -4.47
C TRP A 701 -27.84 12.83 -4.43
N GLN A 702 -27.26 12.10 -3.47
CA GLN A 702 -27.42 10.65 -3.29
C GLN A 702 -27.12 9.78 -4.52
N GLY A 703 -26.10 10.16 -5.30
CA GLY A 703 -25.72 9.44 -6.53
C GLY A 703 -26.71 9.62 -7.68
N ARG A 704 -27.57 10.64 -7.60
CA ARG A 704 -28.49 11.10 -8.64
C ARG A 704 -28.23 12.55 -8.94
N ASP A 705 -28.64 12.94 -10.12
CA ASP A 705 -28.18 14.15 -10.78
C ASP A 705 -29.37 14.97 -11.23
N PHE A 706 -29.39 16.24 -10.82
CA PHE A 706 -30.51 17.14 -11.00
C PHE A 706 -30.09 18.46 -11.64
N VAL A 707 -30.97 19.02 -12.45
CA VAL A 707 -30.85 20.37 -12.99
C VAL A 707 -32.09 21.14 -12.55
N ALA A 708 -31.90 22.26 -11.87
CA ALA A 708 -32.97 23.15 -11.46
C ALA A 708 -32.95 24.41 -12.32
N ILE A 709 -34.04 24.68 -13.04
CA ILE A 709 -34.12 25.79 -13.99
C ILE A 709 -35.24 26.72 -13.59
N ALA A 710 -34.95 27.99 -13.38
CA ALA A 710 -35.98 28.98 -13.09
C ALA A 710 -36.69 29.47 -14.36
N VAL A 711 -38.02 29.39 -14.37
CA VAL A 711 -38.89 29.75 -15.52
C VAL A 711 -40.01 30.69 -15.08
N PHE A 712 -40.18 31.84 -15.70
CA PHE A 712 -41.20 32.82 -15.26
C PHE A 712 -42.65 32.43 -15.61
N ARG A 713 -43.60 32.78 -14.75
CA ARG A 713 -45.05 32.66 -15.02
C ARG A 713 -45.64 33.89 -15.71
N ASN A 714 -45.13 35.10 -15.41
CA ASN A 714 -45.63 36.37 -15.92
C ASN A 714 -44.55 37.46 -15.76
N GLN A 715 -44.24 38.20 -16.85
CA GLN A 715 -43.24 39.28 -16.88
C GLN A 715 -43.55 40.46 -15.93
N GLN A 716 -44.81 40.67 -15.52
CA GLN A 716 -45.20 41.82 -14.69
C GLN A 716 -45.19 41.57 -13.18
N SER A 717 -45.32 40.32 -12.73
CA SER A 717 -45.48 39.98 -11.30
C SER A 717 -44.24 39.34 -10.66
N TYR A 718 -43.21 39.03 -11.47
CA TYR A 718 -41.95 38.39 -11.06
C TYR A 718 -42.10 37.04 -10.33
N GLN A 719 -43.22 36.36 -10.53
CA GLN A 719 -43.42 34.99 -10.08
C GLN A 719 -42.78 34.02 -11.09
N ALA A 720 -42.02 33.06 -10.59
CA ALA A 720 -41.31 32.06 -11.36
C ALA A 720 -41.58 30.65 -10.82
N ASP A 721 -41.19 29.67 -11.61
CA ASP A 721 -41.25 28.26 -11.32
C ASP A 721 -39.84 27.69 -11.49
N ALA A 722 -39.23 27.17 -10.43
CA ALA A 722 -38.05 26.34 -10.56
C ALA A 722 -38.49 24.93 -10.99
N LEU A 723 -38.16 24.57 -12.22
CA LEU A 723 -38.37 23.26 -12.80
C LEU A 723 -37.15 22.39 -12.48
N VAL A 724 -37.35 21.35 -11.69
CA VAL A 724 -36.30 20.41 -11.30
C VAL A 724 -36.42 19.18 -12.16
N TYR A 725 -35.37 18.90 -12.92
CA TYR A 725 -35.22 17.73 -13.76
C TYR A 725 -34.24 16.74 -13.13
N GLU A 726 -34.50 15.44 -13.25
CA GLU A 726 -33.54 14.37 -12.95
C GLU A 726 -33.08 13.73 -14.25
N TRP A 727 -31.80 13.40 -14.31
CA TRP A 727 -31.24 12.65 -15.44
C TRP A 727 -31.83 11.24 -15.48
N ASP A 728 -32.41 10.87 -16.63
CA ASP A 728 -32.93 9.53 -16.90
C ASP A 728 -32.32 9.00 -18.21
N PRO A 729 -31.33 8.10 -18.15
CA PRO A 729 -30.65 7.60 -19.34
C PRO A 729 -31.57 6.86 -20.31
N GLU A 730 -32.80 6.48 -19.90
CA GLU A 730 -33.77 5.80 -20.76
C GLU A 730 -34.61 6.77 -21.62
N LEU A 731 -34.58 8.09 -21.36
CA LEU A 731 -35.42 9.09 -22.04
C LEU A 731 -34.88 9.64 -23.37
N ARG A 732 -33.79 9.10 -23.93
CA ARG A 732 -33.11 9.56 -25.17
C ARG A 732 -34.02 9.66 -26.44
N SER A 733 -35.31 9.30 -26.40
CA SER A 733 -36.17 9.17 -27.60
C SER A 733 -37.48 9.97 -27.62
N LEU A 734 -37.80 10.82 -26.63
CA LEU A 734 -39.13 11.43 -26.53
C LEU A 734 -39.11 12.91 -26.11
N GLN A 735 -39.40 13.80 -27.07
CA GLN A 735 -40.37 14.92 -27.04
C GLN A 735 -39.89 16.23 -27.71
N GLN A 736 -40.63 16.61 -28.76
CA GLN A 736 -40.84 17.98 -29.22
C GLN A 736 -42.07 18.54 -28.49
N ALA A 737 -41.96 19.73 -27.86
CA ALA A 737 -43.09 20.66 -27.75
C ALA A 737 -42.70 22.03 -27.15
N GLN A 738 -42.74 23.05 -28.02
CA GLN A 738 -43.37 24.39 -27.86
C GLN A 738 -42.79 25.40 -26.85
N GLY A 739 -42.59 26.64 -27.34
CA GLY A 739 -41.87 27.71 -26.66
C GLY A 739 -42.70 28.82 -25.96
N LEU A 740 -42.01 29.89 -25.51
CA LEU A 740 -42.36 31.29 -25.10
C LEU A 740 -41.88 31.72 -23.65
N PRO A 741 -41.77 33.02 -23.21
CA PRO A 741 -40.66 34.03 -23.26
C PRO A 741 -40.06 34.60 -21.91
N SER A 742 -39.07 35.51 -22.04
CA SER A 742 -37.98 36.02 -21.13
C SER A 742 -38.19 37.19 -20.13
N GLU A 743 -37.27 37.38 -19.14
CA GLU A 743 -36.15 38.39 -19.12
C GLU A 743 -35.42 38.56 -17.73
N GLY A 744 -34.11 38.24 -17.66
CA GLY A 744 -32.95 39.16 -17.47
C GLY A 744 -32.26 39.38 -16.08
N GLY A 745 -31.04 38.87 -15.77
CA GLY A 745 -30.25 39.23 -14.56
C GLY A 745 -28.77 38.74 -14.48
N PHE A 746 -27.90 39.43 -13.70
CA PHE A 746 -26.44 39.28 -13.39
C PHE A 746 -25.86 37.91 -12.94
N ASP A 747 -24.63 37.62 -13.42
CA ASP A 747 -23.78 36.44 -13.17
C ASP A 747 -22.45 36.79 -12.42
N ALA A 748 -21.90 35.86 -11.64
CA ALA A 748 -20.62 35.98 -10.92
C ALA A 748 -19.87 34.64 -10.74
N ALA A 749 -18.70 34.48 -11.39
CA ALA A 749 -17.84 33.31 -11.23
C ALA A 749 -16.94 33.35 -9.97
N VAL A 750 -16.96 32.25 -9.21
CA VAL A 750 -16.07 31.98 -8.07
C VAL A 750 -14.92 31.07 -8.50
N LEU A 751 -13.69 31.56 -8.42
CA LEU A 751 -12.49 30.77 -8.70
C LEU A 751 -12.03 30.02 -7.43
N ARG A 752 -12.35 28.73 -7.35
CA ARG A 752 -11.77 27.80 -6.37
C ARG A 752 -10.96 26.72 -7.06
N PHE A 753 -9.88 26.31 -6.40
CA PHE A 753 -9.20 25.08 -6.76
C PHE A 753 -9.45 24.10 -5.61
N ALA A 754 -10.17 23.02 -5.95
CA ALA A 754 -10.67 21.88 -5.13
C ALA A 754 -11.75 22.12 -4.03
N ASP A 755 -12.83 21.33 -4.17
CA ASP A 755 -14.11 21.17 -3.44
C ASP A 755 -15.19 22.27 -3.52
N PRO A 756 -16.46 21.93 -3.85
CA PRO A 756 -17.48 22.88 -4.29
C PRO A 756 -18.14 23.64 -3.14
N LEU A 757 -18.42 24.93 -3.38
CA LEU A 757 -19.31 25.78 -2.59
C LEU A 757 -20.23 26.50 -3.57
N LEU A 758 -21.53 26.23 -3.47
CA LEU A 758 -22.56 26.86 -4.30
C LEU A 758 -23.01 28.17 -3.64
N LEU A 759 -22.99 29.26 -4.41
CA LEU A 759 -23.33 30.59 -3.95
C LEU A 759 -24.41 31.17 -4.86
N VAL A 760 -25.66 31.20 -4.36
CA VAL A 760 -26.79 31.72 -5.14
C VAL A 760 -27.05 33.17 -4.73
N ALA A 761 -26.98 34.09 -5.68
CA ALA A 761 -27.22 35.52 -5.46
C ALA A 761 -28.60 35.95 -5.96
N ASN A 762 -29.35 36.73 -5.15
CA ASN A 762 -30.64 37.30 -5.54
C ASN A 762 -30.51 38.80 -5.83
N GLN A 763 -31.01 39.26 -6.97
CA GLN A 763 -30.63 40.54 -7.57
C GLN A 763 -31.37 41.80 -7.12
N ARG A 764 -32.31 41.73 -6.16
CA ARG A 764 -33.02 42.97 -5.73
C ARG A 764 -33.34 43.12 -4.25
N ALA A 765 -32.98 42.16 -3.41
CA ALA A 765 -33.00 42.32 -1.97
C ALA A 765 -31.69 41.72 -1.48
N GLY A 766 -30.77 42.55 -0.98
CA GLY A 766 -29.37 42.20 -0.64
C GLY A 766 -29.20 41.01 0.32
N VAL A 767 -29.49 39.81 -0.19
CA VAL A 767 -29.41 38.53 0.51
C VAL A 767 -28.84 37.54 -0.48
N SER A 768 -27.60 37.13 -0.23
CA SER A 768 -26.97 35.99 -0.88
C SER A 768 -27.07 34.81 0.08
N VAL A 769 -27.47 33.64 -0.43
CA VAL A 769 -27.58 32.42 0.39
C VAL A 769 -26.39 31.53 0.07
N LEU A 770 -25.58 31.22 1.07
CA LEU A 770 -24.45 30.29 0.97
C LEU A 770 -24.89 28.92 1.50
N TYR A 771 -24.74 27.88 0.69
CA TYR A 771 -24.93 26.49 1.13
C TYR A 771 -23.59 25.85 1.42
N SER A 772 -23.38 25.38 2.66
CA SER A 772 -22.25 24.54 3.03
C SER A 772 -22.77 23.16 3.41
N PHE A 773 -22.20 22.12 2.80
CA PHE A 773 -22.47 20.73 3.17
C PHE A 773 -21.31 20.21 4.02
N ASP A 774 -21.60 19.72 5.23
CA ASP A 774 -20.61 19.04 6.06
C ASP A 774 -20.36 17.61 5.53
N ALA A 775 -19.13 17.13 5.74
CA ALA A 775 -18.58 15.85 5.29
C ALA A 775 -19.47 14.61 5.62
N PRO A 776 -19.26 13.46 4.94
CA PRO A 776 -20.13 12.29 5.08
C PRO A 776 -20.19 11.79 6.53
N GLY A 777 -21.35 11.93 7.17
CA GLY A 777 -21.60 11.40 8.51
C GLY A 777 -22.35 12.33 9.48
N CYS A 778 -22.45 13.63 9.18
CA CYS A 778 -23.18 14.58 10.04
C CYS A 778 -24.63 14.78 9.57
N ARG A 779 -25.61 14.48 10.43
CA ARG A 779 -27.06 14.65 10.16
C ARG A 779 -27.59 16.06 10.47
N CYS A 780 -26.86 17.12 10.11
CA CYS A 780 -27.28 18.50 10.31
C CYS A 780 -26.98 19.33 9.06
N LEU A 781 -27.99 20.02 8.54
CA LEU A 781 -27.82 21.07 7.53
C LEU A 781 -27.52 22.37 8.29
N ARG A 782 -26.37 22.99 8.03
CA ARG A 782 -26.05 24.35 8.49
C ARG A 782 -26.26 25.32 7.35
N ILE A 783 -27.17 26.25 7.51
CA ILE A 783 -27.40 27.35 6.57
C ILE A 783 -26.74 28.58 7.17
N VAL A 784 -25.80 29.18 6.44
CA VAL A 784 -25.16 30.45 6.81
C VAL A 784 -25.69 31.52 5.86
N LEU A 785 -26.49 32.44 6.39
CA LEU A 785 -27.07 33.53 5.63
C LEU A 785 -26.20 34.78 5.80
N PHE A 786 -25.79 35.38 4.68
CA PHE A 786 -25.16 36.69 4.66
C PHE A 786 -26.20 37.72 4.20
N LEU A 787 -26.45 38.72 5.05
CA LEU A 787 -27.21 39.92 4.70
C LEU A 787 -26.22 41.01 4.31
N LEU A 788 -26.18 41.35 3.02
CA LEU A 788 -25.38 42.45 2.49
C LEU A 788 -26.32 43.61 2.22
N VAL A 789 -26.22 44.68 3.01
CA VAL A 789 -26.99 45.90 2.77
C VAL A 789 -26.13 46.86 1.98
N GLU A 790 -26.60 47.26 0.81
CA GLU A 790 -25.98 48.34 0.03
C GLU A 790 -26.40 49.68 0.67
N ASP A 791 -25.43 50.51 1.06
CA ASP A 791 -25.65 51.95 1.20
C ASP A 791 -24.55 52.72 0.45
N LEU A 792 -24.91 53.89 -0.06
CA LEU A 792 -24.35 54.58 -1.25
C LEU A 792 -22.82 54.83 -1.32
N LEU A 793 -22.00 54.38 -0.36
CA LEU A 793 -20.55 54.58 -0.35
C LEU A 793 -19.67 53.40 0.15
N ALA A 794 -20.21 52.26 0.61
CA ALA A 794 -19.41 51.06 0.94
C ALA A 794 -20.26 49.77 1.13
N LEU A 795 -19.65 48.60 0.92
CA LEU A 795 -20.19 47.27 1.29
C LEU A 795 -19.77 46.93 2.74
N GLU A 796 -20.72 46.79 3.67
CA GLU A 796 -20.46 46.27 5.02
C GLU A 796 -21.33 45.04 5.31
N VAL A 797 -20.74 44.04 5.99
CA VAL A 797 -21.46 42.85 6.50
C VAL A 797 -22.11 43.20 7.83
N VAL A 798 -23.44 43.29 7.88
CA VAL A 798 -24.15 43.84 9.06
C VAL A 798 -24.56 42.76 10.07
N ALA A 799 -24.74 41.49 9.66
CA ALA A 799 -24.98 40.38 10.59
C ALA A 799 -24.69 38.99 9.99
N VAL A 800 -24.27 38.05 10.84
CA VAL A 800 -24.16 36.61 10.53
C VAL A 800 -25.23 35.87 11.33
N LEU A 801 -26.20 35.26 10.65
CA LEU A 801 -27.20 34.40 11.28
C LEU A 801 -26.90 32.94 10.96
N VAL A 802 -26.58 32.15 11.99
CA VAL A 802 -26.35 30.70 11.86
C VAL A 802 -27.61 29.95 12.26
N VAL A 803 -28.29 29.34 11.29
CA VAL A 803 -29.46 28.49 11.56
C VAL A 803 -29.05 27.02 11.43
N SER A 804 -29.10 26.29 12.55
CA SER A 804 -28.90 24.84 12.58
C SER A 804 -30.25 24.14 12.57
N VAL A 805 -30.58 23.44 11.48
CA VAL A 805 -31.79 22.62 11.41
C VAL A 805 -31.42 21.16 11.75
N ARG A 806 -31.87 20.68 12.91
CA ARG A 806 -31.78 19.25 13.29
C ARG A 806 -33.02 18.53 12.79
N SER A 807 -32.83 17.55 11.90
CA SER A 807 -33.89 16.58 11.57
C SER A 807 -33.92 15.51 12.66
N CYS A 808 -34.94 15.55 13.53
CA CYS A 808 -35.38 14.40 14.30
C CYS A 808 -36.57 13.76 13.57
N CYS A 809 -36.60 12.43 13.53
CA CYS A 809 -37.51 11.59 12.76
C CYS A 809 -39.01 11.99 12.77
N ALA A 810 -39.64 11.71 11.62
CA ALA A 810 -41.07 11.47 11.39
C ALA A 810 -42.04 12.68 11.43
N ALA A 811 -42.91 12.70 10.42
CA ALA A 811 -44.00 13.62 10.11
C ALA A 811 -43.63 14.88 9.29
N SER A 812 -44.42 15.08 8.23
CA SER A 812 -44.36 16.17 7.25
C SER A 812 -44.15 17.55 7.90
N PRO A 813 -43.17 18.37 7.46
CA PRO A 813 -43.08 19.76 7.87
C PRO A 813 -43.64 20.67 6.77
N THR A 814 -44.83 21.21 7.02
CA THR A 814 -45.22 22.53 6.50
C THR A 814 -44.23 23.56 7.04
N LEU A 815 -43.55 24.29 6.14
CA LEU A 815 -42.69 25.42 6.51
C LEU A 815 -43.52 26.51 7.22
N PRO A 816 -43.06 27.05 8.37
CA PRO A 816 -43.70 28.21 8.99
C PRO A 816 -43.43 29.47 8.17
N ARG A 817 -44.48 30.26 7.91
CA ARG A 817 -44.37 31.61 7.33
C ARG A 817 -43.61 32.51 8.31
N LEU A 818 -42.39 32.90 7.96
CA LEU A 818 -41.74 34.05 8.58
C LEU A 818 -42.42 35.32 8.03
N GLY A 819 -43.10 36.04 8.93
CA GLY A 819 -43.67 37.36 8.67
C GLY A 819 -42.59 38.42 8.57
N SER A 820 -42.90 39.48 7.84
CA SER A 820 -42.06 40.64 7.56
C SER A 820 -41.61 41.39 8.82
N GLN A 821 -40.31 41.46 9.06
CA GLN A 821 -39.59 42.68 9.45
C GLN A 821 -38.18 42.64 8.88
#